data_AF-A0A6P1T4J3-F1
#
_entry.id   AF-A0A6P1T4J3-F1
#
_cell.length_a   1.000
_cell.length_b   1.000
_cell.length_c   1.000
_cell.angle_alpha   90.00
_cell.angle_beta   90.00
_cell.angle_gamma   90.00
#
_symmetry.space_group_name_H-M   'P 1'
#
loop_
_entity.id
_entity.type
_entity.pdbx_description
1 polymer ?
#
loop_
_entity_poly.entity_id
_entity_poly.type
_entity_poly.pdbx_seq_one_letter_code
_entity_poly.pdbx_strand_id
1 'polypeptide(L)'
;MSGDYSRDSFNALRDFASVYLQQGRPVLDSDWNEMVDIFERRIRTATVDTIGRAVVPRETIDGFEIRFTPAGDGLEIGRGRKYLDGILLECHGAANFTGGAPTLSDPVFDRARPDTTTPVGEGPEGVLDEMIPPPEGDFVPYGAQPYWPTPEDLVTQGTHVAYVVAWQREVTPVEMPSLLEPALGGNDTTTRLQTVWQVRTHPAPDGTTCATPDADIPGFEALTAPSPARLTTGTRDIEDPEDPCLVPPTEGYSGIENQFYRVEIHTPGEPDANGNPPAQEAASFKFSRENASVIAAVETITPSATAHSVTVSRIGRDEILRFRAGDWVELTDNHREFNHRSGEMLRIADVHPETREIEFETPIADAELIPSGAGSDTTTIRRTRLIRWDQRGVIRLADDAGTEWVDLDAPGADGLIPVPPAGTALVLENGITVEFSTAAGPGSYRAMDHWRFAARTAGTQVEELRQAPPDGIQRHYCRLAVVAFGTPNAPGSILDCRTFWPPVFEGDGEGCFCTVCVTAEQHNSGELTIQQAIDQIPAAGGTVCLEAGNYLLSDPVVVEDRNALTIAGQGLGTILLYQGEGAAFQVRTANDIQLERFSLLVAPDEDENGSPQLAHGIAAINTGLLAFRRLAVLVFGPNPEDSFNHGIALDGTQIGVKVEECVVVAPIALGSRSTFGLDADGDLTFAAFAELRVLDCILFGGRIAVQFDRVAMNISAALLSRNLVFSSGTGIRINWAEIPAASLSIDNSTIVADRTALLIGADTARILDCEISAGDEGGDGILLVPNIVPEARTDAQIIGNTIFDLAGAGIRISGIHDTILIKRNLIRRCDEAGIATTPEAEIRHIAIDNNAIEDITGITGELGAAGIVLTTAASGQIVGNGINDIGGGGQDGQVFAGIAVQGSAAIDISHNTIIAVGPDSAEVRAYGIYVAPPVLTVTISDNRIIARPAAAASDFLSWRGIQIGQDRVIDPDTTPGTTVGNITAELPTYRPNTAAYLSAGETVYRVAAASFVATPLGAPSQIGIRGNQVRSSRMVTQPLVQIIGAGARSIDFSNNQCDLQGVRDDIFVFDVVQAAAPRISLSANTITHNTFGTSIRLVTGANGAATPIGNITSEEIVLNGATLGQPFAALNLQA
;
A
#
# COMPACT_ATOMS: atom_id res chain seq x y z
N MET A 1 1.11 -7.26 33.78
CA MET A 1 0.13 -6.44 34.54
C MET A 1 -0.94 -5.95 33.58
N SER A 2 -1.77 -4.95 33.88
CA SER A 2 -2.73 -4.46 32.88
C SER A 2 -2.93 -2.96 32.85
N GLY A 3 -3.21 -2.44 31.66
CA GLY A 3 -3.65 -1.09 31.42
C GLY A 3 -5.08 -0.83 31.91
N ASP A 4 -5.41 0.46 31.95
CA ASP A 4 -6.75 0.98 32.26
C ASP A 4 -7.61 0.94 30.99
N TYR A 5 -8.56 0.00 30.94
CA TYR A 5 -9.39 -0.30 29.77
C TYR A 5 -10.87 -0.25 30.12
N SER A 6 -11.68 0.20 29.16
CA SER A 6 -13.12 0.28 29.37
C SER A 6 -13.81 -1.08 29.31
N ARG A 7 -13.35 -1.99 28.43
CA ARG A 7 -13.85 -3.37 28.22
C ARG A 7 -12.95 -4.14 27.24
N ASP A 8 -12.95 -5.46 27.35
CA ASP A 8 -12.55 -6.40 26.30
C ASP A 8 -13.79 -6.94 25.56
N SER A 9 -13.90 -6.69 24.25
CA SER A 9 -15.07 -7.08 23.44
C SER A 9 -14.80 -8.22 22.48
N PHE A 10 -13.55 -8.67 22.36
CA PHE A 10 -13.17 -9.69 21.40
C PHE A 10 -13.82 -11.04 21.74
N ASN A 11 -14.47 -11.65 20.76
CA ASN A 11 -15.04 -12.98 20.90
C ASN A 11 -14.89 -13.78 19.61
N ALA A 12 -14.00 -14.76 19.63
CA ALA A 12 -13.69 -15.61 18.49
C ALA A 12 -14.90 -16.39 17.93
N LEU A 13 -15.99 -16.57 18.69
CA LEU A 13 -17.21 -17.27 18.25
C LEU A 13 -18.15 -16.39 17.42
N ARG A 14 -17.89 -15.08 17.33
CA ARG A 14 -18.72 -14.15 16.54
C ARG A 14 -18.30 -14.05 15.08
N ASP A 15 -17.14 -14.61 14.71
CA ASP A 15 -16.59 -14.58 13.35
C ASP A 15 -16.46 -13.16 12.75
N PHE A 16 -16.21 -12.14 13.59
CA PHE A 16 -15.93 -10.79 13.10
C PHE A 16 -14.57 -10.72 12.40
N ALA A 17 -14.54 -10.11 11.21
CA ALA A 17 -13.35 -10.04 10.36
C ALA A 17 -12.60 -8.69 10.43
N SER A 18 -13.27 -7.62 10.87
CA SER A 18 -12.72 -6.26 11.02
C SER A 18 -13.68 -5.34 11.80
N VAL A 19 -13.18 -4.17 12.19
CA VAL A 19 -13.94 -3.07 12.82
C VAL A 19 -13.93 -1.85 11.88
N TYR A 20 -15.07 -1.14 11.76
CA TYR A 20 -15.19 0.05 10.91
C TYR A 20 -15.56 1.28 11.73
N LEU A 21 -14.77 2.36 11.57
CA LEU A 21 -15.11 3.67 12.12
C LEU A 21 -16.31 4.27 11.39
N GLN A 22 -17.30 4.74 12.15
CA GLN A 22 -18.49 5.39 11.61
C GLN A 22 -18.38 6.91 11.72
N GLN A 23 -18.75 7.63 10.65
CA GLN A 23 -18.73 9.09 10.64
C GLN A 23 -19.59 9.66 11.77
N GLY A 24 -19.01 10.57 12.55
CA GLY A 24 -19.71 11.30 13.62
C GLY A 24 -19.95 10.50 14.90
N ARG A 25 -19.34 9.31 15.07
CA ARG A 25 -19.43 8.52 16.31
C ARG A 25 -18.15 8.60 17.15
N PRO A 26 -18.24 8.56 18.49
CA PRO A 26 -17.07 8.45 19.36
C PRO A 26 -16.28 7.17 19.09
N VAL A 27 -14.97 7.24 19.26
CA VAL A 27 -14.06 6.07 19.21
C VAL A 27 -13.87 5.56 20.63
N LEU A 28 -13.99 4.25 20.82
CA LEU A 28 -13.69 3.58 22.08
C LEU A 28 -12.37 2.82 21.97
N ASP A 29 -11.65 2.70 23.09
CA ASP A 29 -10.46 1.86 23.21
C ASP A 29 -10.78 0.39 22.90
N SER A 30 -11.96 -0.09 23.32
CA SER A 30 -12.41 -1.46 23.07
C SER A 30 -12.52 -1.80 21.58
N ASP A 31 -12.96 -0.85 20.75
CA ASP A 31 -13.09 -1.05 19.30
C ASP A 31 -11.72 -1.21 18.63
N TRP A 32 -10.73 -0.42 19.07
CA TRP A 32 -9.35 -0.52 18.61
C TRP A 32 -8.71 -1.83 19.07
N ASN A 33 -8.88 -2.19 20.35
CA ASN A 33 -8.32 -3.41 20.91
C ASN A 33 -8.93 -4.66 20.24
N GLU A 34 -10.25 -4.72 20.06
CA GLU A 34 -10.92 -5.82 19.35
C GLU A 34 -10.44 -5.95 17.90
N MET A 35 -10.19 -4.83 17.21
CA MET A 35 -9.59 -4.86 15.88
C MET A 35 -8.21 -5.55 15.91
N VAL A 36 -7.36 -5.21 16.87
CA VAL A 36 -6.02 -5.81 17.03
C VAL A 36 -6.12 -7.30 17.33
N ASP A 37 -7.01 -7.71 18.25
CA ASP A 37 -7.19 -9.12 18.61
C ASP A 37 -7.77 -9.95 17.46
N ILE A 38 -8.68 -9.38 16.65
CA ILE A 38 -9.15 -10.02 15.40
C ILE A 38 -7.98 -10.27 14.45
N PHE A 39 -7.08 -9.30 14.27
CA PHE A 39 -5.92 -9.46 13.39
C PHE A 39 -4.91 -10.48 13.95
N GLU A 40 -4.58 -10.40 15.25
CA GLU A 40 -3.69 -11.35 15.93
C GLU A 40 -4.20 -12.78 15.77
N ARG A 41 -5.48 -13.02 16.08
CA ARG A 41 -6.10 -14.34 15.98
C ARG A 41 -6.00 -14.87 14.56
N ARG A 42 -6.28 -14.04 13.56
CA ARG A 42 -6.20 -14.43 12.14
C ARG A 42 -4.80 -14.82 11.73
N ILE A 43 -3.79 -14.01 12.07
CA ILE A 43 -2.38 -14.29 11.77
C ILE A 43 -1.94 -15.56 12.46
N ARG A 44 -2.22 -15.69 13.75
CA ARG A 44 -1.87 -16.85 14.57
C ARG A 44 -2.48 -18.14 14.02
N THR A 45 -3.77 -18.11 13.68
CA THR A 45 -4.46 -19.26 13.06
C THR A 45 -3.85 -19.61 11.72
N ALA A 46 -3.67 -18.62 10.84
CA ALA A 46 -3.11 -18.84 9.52
C ALA A 46 -1.70 -19.45 9.59
N THR A 47 -0.86 -18.96 10.51
CA THR A 47 0.47 -19.53 10.76
C THR A 47 0.37 -20.99 11.19
N VAL A 48 -0.44 -21.31 12.21
CA VAL A 48 -0.61 -22.70 12.69
C VAL A 48 -1.14 -23.62 11.58
N ASP A 49 -2.12 -23.16 10.80
CA ASP A 49 -2.74 -23.93 9.72
C ASP A 49 -1.80 -24.13 8.52
N THR A 50 -0.83 -23.23 8.32
CA THR A 50 0.08 -23.27 7.17
C THR A 50 1.38 -24.03 7.46
N ILE A 51 2.02 -23.76 8.61
CA ILE A 51 3.38 -24.25 8.91
C ILE A 51 3.41 -25.19 10.13
N GLY A 52 2.29 -25.38 10.81
CA GLY A 52 2.16 -26.22 12.00
C GLY A 52 2.33 -25.46 13.32
N ARG A 53 2.20 -26.21 14.43
CA ARG A 53 2.14 -25.62 15.79
C ARG A 53 3.49 -25.21 16.37
N ALA A 54 4.60 -25.79 15.94
CA ALA A 54 5.89 -25.47 16.54
C ALA A 54 7.04 -25.70 15.56
N VAL A 55 7.51 -24.65 14.89
CA VAL A 55 8.53 -24.77 13.84
C VAL A 55 9.62 -23.72 13.91
N VAL A 56 10.81 -24.10 13.48
CA VAL A 56 11.97 -23.22 13.27
C VAL A 56 12.10 -22.97 11.77
N PRO A 57 12.09 -21.70 11.30
CA PRO A 57 12.32 -21.39 9.90
C PRO A 57 13.71 -21.83 9.46
N ARG A 58 13.84 -22.43 8.27
CA ARG A 58 15.14 -22.82 7.71
C ARG A 58 16.05 -21.64 7.42
N GLU A 59 15.47 -20.46 7.23
CA GLU A 59 16.17 -19.19 7.07
C GLU A 59 16.95 -18.80 8.36
N THR A 60 16.61 -19.40 9.51
CA THR A 60 17.34 -19.25 10.77
C THR A 60 17.54 -20.61 11.42
N ILE A 61 18.35 -21.47 10.79
CA ILE A 61 18.53 -22.88 11.19
C ILE A 61 19.05 -23.06 12.63
N ASP A 62 19.82 -22.10 13.16
CA ASP A 62 20.34 -22.13 14.53
C ASP A 62 19.28 -21.66 15.57
N GLY A 63 18.10 -21.24 15.11
CA GLY A 63 17.04 -20.71 15.96
C GLY A 63 16.67 -21.66 17.09
N PHE A 64 16.93 -21.24 18.33
CA PHE A 64 16.66 -22.01 19.55
C PHE A 64 17.38 -23.37 19.60
N GLU A 65 18.48 -23.54 18.85
CA GLU A 65 19.34 -24.72 18.98
C GLU A 65 19.89 -24.83 20.40
N ILE A 66 19.94 -26.06 20.94
CA ILE A 66 20.57 -26.34 22.23
C ILE A 66 21.92 -27.00 21.98
N ARG A 67 22.99 -26.41 22.50
CA ARG A 67 24.34 -26.99 22.47
C ARG A 67 25.02 -26.95 23.83
N PHE A 68 26.05 -27.75 24.03
CA PHE A 68 26.95 -27.60 25.18
C PHE A 68 27.84 -26.36 25.00
N THR A 69 28.19 -25.70 26.12
CA THR A 69 29.23 -24.67 26.12
C THR A 69 30.55 -25.25 25.60
N PRO A 70 31.47 -24.43 25.02
CA PRO A 70 32.79 -24.91 24.60
C PRO A 70 33.61 -25.59 25.72
N ALA A 71 33.36 -25.21 26.98
CA ALA A 71 33.97 -25.82 28.17
C ALA A 71 33.29 -27.15 28.58
N GLY A 72 32.12 -27.49 28.02
CA GLY A 72 31.38 -28.74 28.25
C GLY A 72 30.63 -28.81 29.58
N ASP A 73 30.51 -27.68 30.29
CA ASP A 73 29.97 -27.56 31.64
C ASP A 73 28.62 -26.82 31.72
N GLY A 74 28.07 -26.40 30.58
CA GLY A 74 26.78 -25.69 30.51
C GLY A 74 26.06 -25.87 29.18
N LEU A 75 24.95 -25.14 29.00
CA LEU A 75 24.18 -25.09 27.75
C LEU A 75 24.16 -23.68 27.15
N GLU A 76 24.08 -23.60 25.83
CA GLU A 76 23.89 -22.36 25.06
C GLU A 76 22.72 -22.50 24.09
N ILE A 77 22.09 -21.37 23.75
CA ILE A 77 20.87 -21.27 22.95
C ILE A 77 21.17 -20.50 21.66
N GLY A 78 20.90 -21.11 20.52
CA GLY A 78 21.19 -20.54 19.21
C GLY A 78 20.27 -19.38 18.85
N ARG A 79 20.85 -18.39 18.16
CA ARG A 79 20.14 -17.23 17.63
C ARG A 79 19.20 -17.60 16.49
N GLY A 80 18.04 -16.97 16.42
CA GLY A 80 17.11 -17.14 15.32
C GLY A 80 15.64 -17.06 15.75
N ARG A 81 14.76 -17.53 14.86
CA ARG A 81 13.30 -17.44 15.02
C ARG A 81 12.69 -18.80 15.30
N LYS A 82 11.58 -18.82 16.02
CA LYS A 82 10.71 -20.00 16.17
C LYS A 82 9.26 -19.56 16.25
N TYR A 83 8.37 -20.22 15.52
CA TYR A 83 6.94 -20.03 15.65
C TYR A 83 6.38 -21.09 16.58
N LEU A 84 5.65 -20.69 17.62
CA LEU A 84 5.03 -21.58 18.61
C LEU A 84 3.56 -21.20 18.81
N ASP A 85 2.67 -22.11 18.45
CA ASP A 85 1.22 -21.92 18.33
C ASP A 85 0.85 -20.62 17.59
N GLY A 86 1.64 -20.29 16.55
CA GLY A 86 1.50 -19.07 15.73
C GLY A 86 2.12 -17.80 16.32
N ILE A 87 2.71 -17.87 17.52
CA ILE A 87 3.45 -16.78 18.17
C ILE A 87 4.90 -16.80 17.69
N LEU A 88 5.41 -15.66 17.21
CA LEU A 88 6.82 -15.49 16.86
C LEU A 88 7.68 -15.33 18.12
N LEU A 89 8.66 -16.21 18.27
CA LEU A 89 9.72 -16.15 19.27
C LEU A 89 11.03 -15.79 18.59
N GLU A 90 11.78 -14.83 19.15
CA GLU A 90 13.06 -14.39 18.61
C GLU A 90 14.15 -14.46 19.67
N CYS A 91 15.15 -15.30 19.40
CA CYS A 91 16.41 -15.29 20.13
C CYS A 91 17.38 -14.39 19.36
N HIS A 92 17.73 -13.24 19.92
CA HIS A 92 18.55 -12.24 19.23
C HIS A 92 20.07 -12.40 19.40
N GLY A 93 20.54 -13.51 19.97
CA GLY A 93 21.97 -13.76 20.19
C GLY A 93 22.60 -12.86 21.25
N ALA A 94 23.93 -12.86 21.31
CA ALA A 94 24.72 -12.04 22.23
C ALA A 94 25.09 -10.68 21.60
N ALA A 95 24.09 -9.91 21.15
CA ALA A 95 24.32 -8.62 20.49
C ALA A 95 24.55 -7.45 21.47
N ASN A 96 25.17 -6.37 20.99
CA ASN A 96 25.48 -5.15 21.71
C ASN A 96 24.27 -4.20 21.86
N PHE A 97 23.16 -4.69 22.43
CA PHE A 97 21.90 -3.92 22.55
C PHE A 97 22.01 -2.59 23.28
N THR A 98 23.02 -2.42 24.13
CA THR A 98 23.18 -1.25 25.01
C THR A 98 24.32 -0.33 24.56
N GLY A 99 25.04 -0.68 23.50
CA GLY A 99 26.25 0.03 23.08
C GLY A 99 27.44 -0.10 24.03
N GLY A 100 27.31 -0.82 25.15
CA GLY A 100 28.31 -0.96 26.21
C GLY A 100 29.28 -2.13 26.06
N ALA A 101 29.06 -3.00 25.07
CA ALA A 101 29.90 -4.17 24.78
C ALA A 101 30.37 -4.14 23.30
N PRO A 102 31.27 -3.21 22.93
CA PRO A 102 31.67 -2.98 21.53
C PRO A 102 32.42 -4.15 20.88
N THR A 103 32.74 -5.20 21.63
CA THR A 103 33.30 -6.45 21.10
C THR A 103 32.24 -7.42 20.58
N LEU A 104 30.96 -7.17 20.86
CA LEU A 104 29.81 -7.94 20.39
C LEU A 104 29.21 -7.25 19.15
N SER A 105 28.63 -8.03 18.25
CA SER A 105 27.96 -7.52 17.05
C SER A 105 26.78 -6.62 17.43
N ASP A 106 26.52 -5.57 16.66
CA ASP A 106 25.34 -4.73 16.87
C ASP A 106 24.04 -5.52 16.59
N PRO A 107 22.91 -5.14 17.22
CA PRO A 107 21.64 -5.79 16.95
C PRO A 107 21.24 -5.59 15.48
N VAL A 108 20.78 -6.67 14.83
CA VAL A 108 20.31 -6.71 13.43
C VAL A 108 19.05 -5.85 13.16
N PHE A 109 18.59 -5.10 14.17
CA PHE A 109 17.44 -4.20 14.08
C PHE A 109 17.75 -2.75 14.51
N ASP A 110 19.01 -2.43 14.84
CA ASP A 110 19.36 -1.08 15.31
C ASP A 110 19.58 -0.11 14.13
N ARG A 111 18.48 0.57 13.73
CA ARG A 111 18.54 1.67 12.74
C ARG A 111 19.26 2.92 13.25
N ALA A 112 19.63 3.00 14.54
CA ALA A 112 20.04 4.24 15.18
C ALA A 112 21.56 4.49 15.21
N ARG A 113 22.39 3.61 14.63
CA ARG A 113 23.84 3.85 14.52
C ARG A 113 24.35 3.81 13.07
N PRO A 114 24.63 4.98 12.45
CA PRO A 114 25.68 5.06 11.47
C PRO A 114 27.00 5.07 12.24
N ASP A 115 27.61 3.91 12.47
CA ASP A 115 28.97 3.89 13.00
C ASP A 115 29.93 4.47 11.95
N THR A 116 30.48 5.64 12.26
CA THR A 116 31.53 6.31 11.49
C THR A 116 32.89 5.60 11.54
N THR A 117 33.01 4.47 12.26
CA THR A 117 34.23 3.68 12.42
C THR A 117 34.22 2.32 11.72
N THR A 118 33.05 1.80 11.34
CA THR A 118 32.93 0.65 10.42
C THR A 118 33.28 1.07 8.98
N PRO A 119 34.16 0.32 8.28
CA PRO A 119 34.41 0.50 6.86
C PRO A 119 33.10 0.45 6.06
N VAL A 120 33.00 1.22 4.98
CA VAL A 120 31.86 1.18 4.05
C VAL A 120 31.67 -0.25 3.55
N GLY A 121 30.60 -0.92 4.00
CA GLY A 121 30.29 -2.33 3.69
C GLY A 121 30.04 -3.25 4.90
N GLU A 122 30.17 -2.77 6.14
CA GLU A 122 29.97 -3.60 7.36
C GLU A 122 29.03 -2.95 8.42
N GLY A 123 28.20 -1.98 8.02
CA GLY A 123 27.12 -1.44 8.87
C GLY A 123 25.76 -2.11 8.55
N PRO A 124 24.73 -1.95 9.39
CA PRO A 124 23.41 -2.56 9.14
C PRO A 124 22.88 -2.15 7.74
N GLU A 125 22.62 -3.13 6.89
CA GLU A 125 22.37 -2.95 5.45
C GLU A 125 20.93 -2.50 5.12
N GLY A 126 20.05 -2.40 6.12
CA GLY A 126 18.77 -1.69 5.99
C GLY A 126 17.55 -2.57 6.28
N VAL A 127 16.42 -2.21 5.69
CA VAL A 127 15.05 -2.58 6.12
C VAL A 127 14.70 -4.08 6.00
N LEU A 128 15.66 -4.95 5.61
CA LEU A 128 15.46 -6.39 5.38
C LEU A 128 16.54 -7.29 6.03
N ASP A 129 17.27 -6.81 7.05
CA ASP A 129 18.33 -7.59 7.72
C ASP A 129 17.81 -8.92 8.34
N GLU A 130 16.49 -9.08 8.51
CA GLU A 130 15.80 -10.33 8.88
C GLU A 130 15.92 -11.47 7.84
N MET A 131 16.45 -11.18 6.66
CA MET A 131 16.74 -12.13 5.58
C MET A 131 18.22 -12.57 5.54
N ILE A 132 19.09 -11.96 6.36
CA ILE A 132 20.52 -12.28 6.39
C ILE A 132 20.74 -13.42 7.42
N PRO A 133 21.30 -14.57 7.01
CA PRO A 133 21.62 -15.64 7.95
C PRO A 133 22.61 -15.13 9.01
N PRO A 134 22.40 -15.42 10.31
CA PRO A 134 23.27 -14.94 11.36
C PRO A 134 24.69 -15.50 11.19
N PRO A 135 25.73 -14.80 11.68
CA PRO A 135 27.09 -15.34 11.73
C PRO A 135 27.11 -16.65 12.51
N GLU A 136 27.82 -17.64 11.96
CA GLU A 136 28.00 -18.94 12.63
C GLU A 136 28.60 -18.75 14.04
N GLY A 137 27.96 -19.32 15.06
CA GLY A 137 28.49 -19.31 16.43
C GLY A 137 27.93 -18.25 17.38
N ASP A 138 26.89 -17.49 17.01
CA ASP A 138 26.18 -16.55 17.90
C ASP A 138 25.14 -17.26 18.80
N PHE A 139 25.52 -17.57 20.04
CA PHE A 139 24.69 -18.28 21.01
C PHE A 139 24.65 -17.54 22.36
N VAL A 140 23.50 -17.60 23.03
CA VAL A 140 23.31 -17.03 24.36
C VAL A 140 23.49 -18.13 25.42
N PRO A 141 24.35 -17.96 26.43
CA PRO A 141 24.45 -18.91 27.54
C PRO A 141 23.09 -19.10 28.24
N TYR A 142 22.79 -20.32 28.69
CA TYR A 142 21.53 -20.65 29.38
C TYR A 142 21.21 -19.71 30.56
N GLY A 143 22.23 -19.28 31.31
CA GLY A 143 22.08 -18.36 32.43
C GLY A 143 21.97 -16.87 32.06
N ALA A 144 22.04 -16.52 30.77
CA ALA A 144 22.07 -15.14 30.28
C ALA A 144 20.84 -14.79 29.41
N GLN A 145 19.75 -15.55 29.53
CA GLN A 145 18.53 -15.35 28.75
C GLN A 145 17.88 -13.97 29.06
N PRO A 146 17.42 -13.22 28.04
CA PRO A 146 16.99 -11.83 28.21
C PRO A 146 15.74 -11.66 29.08
N TYR A 147 14.85 -12.66 29.08
CA TYR A 147 13.59 -12.64 29.84
C TYR A 147 13.61 -13.58 31.05
N TRP A 148 14.80 -13.92 31.54
CA TRP A 148 14.97 -14.68 32.77
C TRP A 148 16.17 -14.15 33.56
N PRO A 149 16.06 -12.96 34.18
CA PRO A 149 17.20 -12.25 34.78
C PRO A 149 17.86 -12.97 35.97
N THR A 150 17.19 -13.97 36.51
CA THR A 150 17.61 -14.80 37.65
C THR A 150 17.21 -16.24 37.35
N PRO A 151 17.88 -16.88 36.39
CA PRO A 151 17.54 -18.23 35.95
C PRO A 151 17.92 -19.25 37.03
N GLU A 152 17.21 -20.36 37.06
CA GLU A 152 17.55 -21.49 37.93
C GLU A 152 18.89 -22.12 37.52
N ASP A 153 19.63 -22.65 38.50
CA ASP A 153 20.88 -23.34 38.25
C ASP A 153 20.65 -24.55 37.34
N LEU A 154 21.47 -24.68 36.31
CA LEU A 154 21.41 -25.82 35.39
C LEU A 154 21.86 -27.10 36.10
N VAL A 155 20.98 -28.10 36.15
CA VAL A 155 21.31 -29.42 36.70
C VAL A 155 22.11 -30.22 35.65
N THR A 156 23.40 -30.41 35.91
CA THR A 156 24.36 -31.03 34.97
C THR A 156 24.55 -32.54 35.14
N GLN A 157 23.57 -33.25 35.70
CA GLN A 157 23.65 -34.71 35.92
C GLN A 157 22.40 -35.44 35.42
N GLY A 158 22.58 -36.49 34.61
CA GLY A 158 21.48 -37.32 34.12
C GLY A 158 20.81 -36.78 32.85
N THR A 159 19.73 -37.44 32.44
CA THR A 159 18.97 -37.12 31.22
C THR A 159 17.89 -36.08 31.51
N HIS A 160 17.77 -35.06 30.66
CA HIS A 160 16.81 -33.96 30.76
C HIS A 160 16.18 -33.64 29.40
N VAL A 161 14.97 -33.10 29.40
CA VAL A 161 14.38 -32.43 28.23
C VAL A 161 14.62 -30.93 28.36
N ALA A 162 15.29 -30.34 27.38
CA ALA A 162 15.32 -28.90 27.19
C ALA A 162 14.06 -28.48 26.42
N TYR A 163 13.29 -27.54 26.96
CA TYR A 163 12.05 -27.05 26.36
C TYR A 163 11.98 -25.54 26.45
N VAL A 164 11.28 -24.92 25.50
CA VAL A 164 10.91 -23.50 25.57
C VAL A 164 9.51 -23.37 26.15
N VAL A 165 9.35 -22.47 27.10
CA VAL A 165 8.07 -21.91 27.53
C VAL A 165 7.98 -20.49 27.02
N ALA A 166 6.88 -20.16 26.34
CA ALA A 166 6.62 -18.83 25.82
C ALA A 166 5.23 -18.34 26.20
N TRP A 167 5.08 -17.05 26.40
CA TRP A 167 3.81 -16.39 26.69
C TRP A 167 3.87 -14.93 26.28
N GLN A 168 2.71 -14.28 26.25
CA GLN A 168 2.62 -12.84 26.05
C GLN A 168 2.28 -12.17 27.38
N ARG A 169 2.97 -11.07 27.68
CA ARG A 169 2.68 -10.22 28.83
C ARG A 169 2.44 -8.79 28.38
N GLU A 170 1.53 -8.12 29.05
CA GLU A 170 1.35 -6.69 28.86
C GLU A 170 2.40 -5.91 29.67
N VAL A 171 2.97 -4.89 29.03
CA VAL A 171 4.05 -4.04 29.52
C VAL A 171 3.56 -2.60 29.56
N THR A 172 3.67 -1.97 30.72
CA THR A 172 3.33 -0.57 30.95
C THR A 172 4.61 0.25 31.17
N PRO A 173 4.51 1.58 31.26
CA PRO A 173 5.65 2.42 31.63
C PRO A 173 6.27 2.10 32.99
N VAL A 174 5.57 1.40 33.88
CA VAL A 174 6.11 0.96 35.18
C VAL A 174 7.24 -0.06 34.97
N GLU A 175 7.05 -1.01 34.06
CA GLU A 175 8.09 -1.99 33.71
C GLU A 175 9.11 -1.43 32.73
N MET A 176 8.66 -0.60 31.77
CA MET A 176 9.50 -0.03 30.71
C MET A 176 9.30 1.49 30.60
N PRO A 177 10.03 2.30 31.39
CA PRO A 177 9.85 3.76 31.44
C PRO A 177 10.05 4.49 30.10
N SER A 178 10.78 3.88 29.15
CA SER A 178 10.97 4.43 27.81
C SER A 178 9.70 4.43 26.95
N LEU A 179 8.61 3.81 27.39
CA LEU A 179 7.30 3.90 26.73
C LEU A 179 6.63 5.27 26.91
N LEU A 180 7.08 6.08 27.88
CA LEU A 180 6.58 7.43 28.07
C LEU A 180 7.08 8.34 26.95
N GLU A 181 6.17 9.06 26.28
CA GLU A 181 6.51 9.93 25.14
C GLU A 181 7.17 11.24 25.62
N PRO A 182 8.48 11.47 25.36
CA PRO A 182 9.17 12.65 25.84
C PRO A 182 8.57 13.96 25.30
N ALA A 183 8.08 13.97 24.05
CA ALA A 183 7.47 15.15 23.44
C ALA A 183 6.14 15.56 24.09
N LEU A 184 5.47 14.62 24.76
CA LEU A 184 4.23 14.86 25.51
C LEU A 184 4.48 15.07 27.01
N GLY A 185 5.73 15.33 27.41
CA GLY A 185 6.10 15.54 28.81
C GLY A 185 6.16 14.24 29.63
N GLY A 186 6.37 13.09 28.96
CA GLY A 186 6.40 11.79 29.61
C GLY A 186 5.02 11.22 29.93
N ASN A 187 4.01 11.54 29.10
CA ASN A 187 2.66 11.01 29.25
C ASN A 187 2.60 9.52 28.85
N ASP A 188 1.83 8.77 29.63
CA ASP A 188 1.43 7.40 29.33
C ASP A 188 0.29 7.45 28.30
N THR A 189 0.45 6.74 27.17
CA THR A 189 -0.50 6.78 26.05
C THR A 189 -1.07 5.40 25.73
N THR A 190 -0.23 4.37 25.71
CA THR A 190 -0.57 3.02 25.27
C THR A 190 0.37 2.01 25.92
N THR A 191 -0.13 0.82 26.22
CA THR A 191 0.67 -0.32 26.70
C THR A 191 1.21 -1.14 25.53
N ARG A 192 2.07 -2.12 25.79
CA ARG A 192 2.61 -3.04 24.75
C ARG A 192 2.39 -4.48 25.17
N LEU A 193 2.08 -5.34 24.21
CA LEU A 193 2.14 -6.78 24.41
C LEU A 193 3.54 -7.26 24.03
N GLN A 194 4.26 -7.86 24.97
CA GLN A 194 5.61 -8.39 24.80
C GLN A 194 5.57 -9.92 24.81
N THR A 195 6.09 -10.53 23.75
CA THR A 195 6.36 -11.97 23.72
C THR A 195 7.60 -12.28 24.55
N VAL A 196 7.42 -13.18 25.51
CA VAL A 196 8.45 -13.66 26.42
C VAL A 196 8.71 -15.13 26.13
N TRP A 197 9.98 -15.53 26.19
CA TRP A 197 10.39 -16.92 26.08
C TRP A 197 11.47 -17.23 27.12
N GLN A 198 11.48 -18.48 27.57
CA GLN A 198 12.52 -19.04 28.43
C GLN A 198 12.78 -20.49 28.02
N VAL A 199 14.04 -20.85 27.86
CA VAL A 199 14.49 -22.24 27.75
C VAL A 199 14.75 -22.76 29.15
N ARG A 200 14.06 -23.84 29.52
CA ARG A 200 14.16 -24.52 30.82
C ARG A 200 14.52 -25.99 30.62
N THR A 201 14.90 -26.67 31.70
CA THR A 201 15.15 -28.12 31.69
C THR A 201 14.18 -28.87 32.60
N HIS A 202 13.81 -30.09 32.23
CA HIS A 202 12.99 -30.99 33.05
C HIS A 202 13.64 -32.38 33.13
N PRO A 203 13.76 -33.01 34.31
CA PRO A 203 14.34 -34.35 34.43
C PRO A 203 13.58 -35.39 33.60
N ALA A 204 14.32 -36.28 32.95
CA ALA A 204 13.74 -37.33 32.10
C ALA A 204 14.39 -38.69 32.36
N PRO A 205 13.67 -39.81 32.17
CA PRO A 205 14.26 -41.13 32.26
C PRO A 205 15.37 -41.35 31.23
N ASP A 206 16.36 -42.18 31.57
CA ASP A 206 17.39 -42.59 30.62
C ASP A 206 16.76 -43.30 29.40
N GLY A 207 17.26 -42.98 28.20
CA GLY A 207 16.72 -43.51 26.94
C GLY A 207 15.56 -42.70 26.34
N THR A 208 15.18 -41.57 26.94
CA THR A 208 14.21 -40.63 26.36
C THR A 208 14.71 -40.13 24.99
N THR A 209 13.80 -40.05 24.02
CA THR A 209 14.04 -39.54 22.65
C THR A 209 12.99 -38.50 22.27
N CYS A 210 13.17 -37.77 21.17
CA CYS A 210 12.17 -36.82 20.68
C CYS A 210 10.82 -37.46 20.33
N ALA A 211 10.80 -38.78 20.06
CA ALA A 211 9.58 -39.54 19.79
C ALA A 211 8.87 -40.05 21.05
N THR A 212 9.47 -39.86 22.24
CA THR A 212 8.85 -40.28 23.51
C THR A 212 7.59 -39.44 23.76
N PRO A 213 6.42 -40.05 23.97
CA PRO A 213 5.20 -39.31 24.32
C PRO A 213 5.38 -38.50 25.61
N ASP A 214 4.80 -37.30 25.67
CA ASP A 214 4.93 -36.41 26.83
C ASP A 214 4.39 -37.03 28.13
N ALA A 215 3.37 -37.89 28.03
CA ALA A 215 2.79 -38.63 29.16
C ALA A 215 3.74 -39.67 29.78
N ASP A 216 4.74 -40.14 29.02
CA ASP A 216 5.74 -41.10 29.51
C ASP A 216 6.93 -40.42 30.22
N ILE A 217 6.96 -39.08 30.23
CA ILE A 217 7.95 -38.28 30.95
C ILE A 217 7.33 -37.81 32.27
N PRO A 218 7.77 -38.34 33.44
CA PRO A 218 7.13 -38.07 34.72
C PRO A 218 7.00 -36.57 35.02
N GLY A 219 5.77 -36.12 35.28
CA GLY A 219 5.45 -34.73 35.62
C GLY A 219 5.43 -33.74 34.45
N PHE A 220 5.87 -34.13 33.24
CA PHE A 220 5.94 -33.21 32.09
C PHE A 220 4.55 -32.89 31.52
N GLU A 221 3.65 -33.86 31.42
CA GLU A 221 2.27 -33.63 30.95
C GLU A 221 1.50 -32.65 31.87
N ALA A 222 1.64 -32.79 33.19
CA ALA A 222 1.02 -31.88 34.15
C ALA A 222 1.61 -30.45 34.06
N LEU A 223 2.91 -30.35 33.79
CA LEU A 223 3.61 -29.07 33.60
C LEU A 223 3.11 -28.32 32.36
N THR A 224 2.92 -29.02 31.23
CA THR A 224 2.57 -28.40 29.94
C THR A 224 1.06 -28.30 29.69
N ALA A 225 0.23 -28.96 30.50
CA ALA A 225 -1.23 -28.89 30.40
C ALA A 225 -1.77 -27.45 30.52
N PRO A 226 -2.87 -27.07 29.85
CA PRO A 226 -3.55 -25.80 30.10
C PRO A 226 -4.15 -25.73 31.52
N SER A 227 -4.42 -24.53 32.03
CA SER A 227 -5.12 -24.38 33.30
C SER A 227 -6.56 -24.93 33.22
N PRO A 228 -6.98 -25.80 34.16
CA PRO A 228 -8.34 -26.31 34.22
C PRO A 228 -9.30 -25.30 34.87
N ALA A 229 -8.81 -24.21 35.45
CA ALA A 229 -9.63 -23.25 36.18
C ALA A 229 -10.73 -22.66 35.30
N ARG A 230 -11.94 -22.52 35.83
CA ARG A 230 -13.09 -21.92 35.14
C ARG A 230 -13.81 -20.94 36.05
N LEU A 231 -14.30 -19.84 35.47
CA LEU A 231 -15.09 -18.83 36.16
C LEU A 231 -16.48 -18.68 35.52
N THR A 232 -17.48 -18.54 36.37
CA THR A 232 -18.82 -18.11 35.99
C THR A 232 -19.14 -16.82 36.74
N THR A 233 -19.62 -15.80 36.03
CA THR A 233 -20.01 -14.50 36.61
C THR A 233 -21.51 -14.30 36.48
N GLY A 234 -22.08 -13.51 37.38
CA GLY A 234 -23.50 -13.20 37.36
C GLY A 234 -23.84 -12.06 38.30
N THR A 235 -25.14 -11.88 38.54
CA THR A 235 -25.65 -10.92 39.49
C THR A 235 -26.66 -11.56 40.45
N ARG A 236 -26.74 -11.01 41.66
CA ARG A 236 -27.76 -11.36 42.66
C ARG A 236 -28.26 -10.10 43.36
N ASP A 237 -29.55 -10.07 43.66
CA ASP A 237 -30.15 -9.02 44.48
C ASP A 237 -29.61 -9.10 45.91
N ILE A 238 -29.06 -7.99 46.39
CA ILE A 238 -28.67 -7.82 47.78
C ILE A 238 -29.66 -6.83 48.39
N GLU A 239 -30.41 -7.24 49.42
CA GLU A 239 -31.14 -6.31 50.26
C GLU A 239 -30.13 -5.52 51.09
N ASP A 240 -29.77 -4.31 50.64
CA ASP A 240 -28.89 -3.42 51.40
C ASP A 240 -29.73 -2.63 52.44
N PRO A 241 -29.56 -2.83 53.76
CA PRO A 241 -30.55 -2.35 54.73
C PRO A 241 -30.48 -0.85 55.08
N GLU A 242 -29.52 -0.05 54.59
CA GLU A 242 -29.15 1.20 55.27
C GLU A 242 -29.31 2.56 54.53
N ASP A 243 -29.82 2.67 53.29
CA ASP A 243 -30.03 4.01 52.69
C ASP A 243 -31.39 4.22 51.95
N PRO A 244 -32.37 4.93 52.56
CA PRO A 244 -33.69 5.19 51.96
C PRO A 244 -33.69 6.23 50.82
N CYS A 245 -32.53 6.77 50.43
CA CYS A 245 -32.37 7.66 49.26
C CYS A 245 -31.93 6.93 47.99
N LEU A 246 -31.62 5.62 48.07
CA LEU A 246 -31.30 4.79 46.90
C LEU A 246 -32.59 4.35 46.20
N VAL A 247 -32.60 4.48 44.87
CA VAL A 247 -33.64 3.89 44.01
C VAL A 247 -33.70 2.38 44.32
N PRO A 248 -34.89 1.77 44.48
CA PRO A 248 -34.99 0.33 44.77
C PRO A 248 -34.16 -0.49 43.77
N PRO A 249 -33.54 -1.60 44.18
CA PRO A 249 -32.68 -2.38 43.31
C PRO A 249 -33.44 -2.76 42.03
N THR A 250 -32.95 -2.25 40.91
CA THR A 250 -33.29 -2.74 39.58
C THR A 250 -32.45 -4.00 39.37
N GLU A 251 -33.04 -5.09 38.86
CA GLU A 251 -32.37 -6.40 38.68
C GLU A 251 -30.90 -6.25 38.26
N GLY A 252 -29.95 -6.71 39.09
CA GLY A 252 -28.54 -6.83 38.71
C GLY A 252 -27.52 -5.90 39.40
N TYR A 253 -26.57 -5.36 38.63
CA TYR A 253 -25.44 -4.58 39.16
C TYR A 253 -25.88 -3.23 39.74
N SER A 254 -25.56 -2.98 41.02
CA SER A 254 -26.00 -1.79 41.76
C SER A 254 -24.96 -0.67 41.85
N GLY A 255 -23.78 -0.83 41.23
CA GLY A 255 -22.72 0.17 41.28
C GLY A 255 -23.01 1.41 40.42
N ILE A 256 -22.58 2.58 40.90
CA ILE A 256 -22.82 3.89 40.25
C ILE A 256 -21.89 4.18 39.05
N GLU A 257 -20.81 3.41 38.89
CA GLU A 257 -19.81 3.59 37.84
C GLU A 257 -19.71 2.36 36.94
N ASN A 258 -19.34 2.58 35.68
CA ASN A 258 -18.94 1.49 34.79
C ASN A 258 -17.54 1.00 35.20
N GLN A 259 -17.38 -0.32 35.31
CA GLN A 259 -16.14 -0.94 35.81
C GLN A 259 -15.66 -2.04 34.87
N PHE A 260 -14.39 -2.40 34.97
CA PHE A 260 -13.77 -3.52 34.24
C PHE A 260 -13.04 -4.41 35.22
N TYR A 261 -13.77 -5.41 35.73
CA TYR A 261 -13.30 -6.26 36.81
C TYR A 261 -12.20 -7.21 36.34
N ARG A 262 -11.25 -7.49 37.23
CA ARG A 262 -10.28 -8.58 37.12
C ARG A 262 -10.38 -9.46 38.37
N VAL A 263 -10.58 -10.75 38.18
CA VAL A 263 -10.53 -11.78 39.23
C VAL A 263 -9.32 -12.65 38.96
N GLU A 264 -8.38 -12.75 39.91
CA GLU A 264 -7.09 -13.41 39.70
C GLU A 264 -6.76 -14.40 40.82
N ILE A 265 -6.31 -15.60 40.45
CA ILE A 265 -5.75 -16.59 41.38
C ILE A 265 -4.41 -16.10 41.90
N HIS A 266 -4.28 -16.00 43.22
CA HIS A 266 -3.05 -15.60 43.89
C HIS A 266 -2.20 -16.82 44.28
N THR A 267 -2.79 -17.78 45.00
CA THR A 267 -2.12 -19.03 45.36
C THR A 267 -2.93 -20.22 44.85
N PRO A 268 -2.31 -21.18 44.14
CA PRO A 268 -3.04 -22.33 43.59
C PRO A 268 -3.33 -23.46 44.61
N GLY A 269 -2.80 -23.34 45.83
CA GLY A 269 -2.82 -24.39 46.87
C GLY A 269 -1.65 -25.38 46.73
N GLU A 270 -1.19 -25.91 47.85
CA GLU A 270 -0.10 -26.91 47.88
C GLU A 270 -0.66 -28.33 47.74
N PRO A 271 0.02 -29.23 47.00
CA PRO A 271 -0.33 -30.65 46.97
C PRO A 271 -0.36 -31.26 48.38
N ASP A 272 -1.20 -32.27 48.59
CA ASP A 272 -1.20 -32.99 49.86
C ASP A 272 0.11 -33.78 50.08
N ALA A 273 0.32 -34.32 51.28
CA ALA A 273 1.54 -35.07 51.62
C ALA A 273 1.79 -36.32 50.75
N ASN A 274 0.79 -36.75 49.95
CA ASN A 274 0.88 -37.88 49.02
C ASN A 274 1.05 -37.43 47.57
N GLY A 275 1.14 -36.11 47.31
CA GLY A 275 1.27 -35.53 45.97
C GLY A 275 -0.04 -35.45 45.18
N ASN A 276 -1.20 -35.58 45.83
CA ASN A 276 -2.49 -35.36 45.15
C ASN A 276 -2.73 -33.85 44.93
N PRO A 277 -3.49 -33.47 43.88
CA PRO A 277 -3.84 -32.07 43.64
C PRO A 277 -4.53 -31.43 44.85
N PRO A 278 -4.25 -30.15 45.15
CA PRO A 278 -4.91 -29.43 46.23
C PRO A 278 -6.44 -29.46 46.07
N ALA A 279 -7.15 -29.52 47.19
CA ALA A 279 -8.59 -29.23 47.20
C ALA A 279 -8.81 -27.79 46.70
N GLN A 280 -9.97 -27.53 46.09
CA GLN A 280 -10.26 -26.22 45.51
C GLN A 280 -10.17 -25.10 46.55
N GLU A 281 -10.52 -25.35 47.82
CA GLU A 281 -10.47 -24.35 48.89
C GLU A 281 -9.04 -24.03 49.38
N ALA A 282 -8.04 -24.80 48.95
CA ALA A 282 -6.64 -24.47 49.23
C ALA A 282 -6.09 -23.39 48.28
N ALA A 283 -6.79 -23.12 47.17
CA ALA A 283 -6.48 -22.00 46.30
C ALA A 283 -7.12 -20.70 46.84
N SER A 284 -6.46 -19.57 46.59
CA SER A 284 -6.94 -18.25 46.95
C SER A 284 -6.90 -17.30 45.76
N PHE A 285 -7.80 -16.32 45.74
CA PHE A 285 -7.92 -15.32 44.70
C PHE A 285 -8.06 -13.91 45.28
N LYS A 286 -7.89 -12.94 44.40
CA LYS A 286 -7.98 -11.49 44.65
C LYS A 286 -8.74 -10.84 43.49
N PHE A 287 -9.30 -9.66 43.70
CA PHE A 287 -10.00 -8.95 42.62
C PHE A 287 -9.81 -7.43 42.63
N SER A 288 -9.93 -6.84 41.44
CA SER A 288 -9.90 -5.39 41.23
C SER A 288 -11.08 -4.97 40.38
N ARG A 289 -11.63 -3.77 40.65
CA ARG A 289 -12.68 -3.11 39.86
C ARG A 289 -12.14 -2.50 38.56
N GLU A 290 -10.85 -2.19 38.56
CA GLU A 290 -10.17 -1.38 37.55
C GLU A 290 -9.07 -2.19 36.85
N ASN A 291 -9.31 -3.49 36.65
CA ASN A 291 -8.41 -4.41 35.97
C ASN A 291 -6.97 -4.45 36.54
N ALA A 292 -6.80 -4.14 37.84
CA ALA A 292 -5.49 -3.99 38.49
C ALA A 292 -4.56 -2.98 37.78
N SER A 293 -5.13 -1.89 37.24
CA SER A 293 -4.41 -0.85 36.49
C SER A 293 -3.75 0.23 37.38
N VAL A 294 -4.17 0.34 38.65
CA VAL A 294 -3.56 1.28 39.62
C VAL A 294 -2.26 0.70 40.15
N ILE A 295 -1.18 1.12 39.51
CA ILE A 295 0.18 0.62 39.73
C ILE A 295 1.17 1.78 39.88
N ALA A 296 2.16 1.60 40.74
CA ALA A 296 3.34 2.48 40.81
C ALA A 296 4.65 1.70 40.92
N ALA A 297 5.70 2.23 40.30
CA ALA A 297 7.06 1.72 40.46
C ALA A 297 7.53 2.02 41.89
N VAL A 298 8.18 1.05 42.53
CA VAL A 298 8.80 1.26 43.84
C VAL A 298 10.20 1.81 43.60
N GLU A 299 10.48 3.00 44.14
CA GLU A 299 11.79 3.66 44.04
C GLU A 299 12.72 3.14 45.13
N THR A 300 12.23 3.06 46.38
CA THR A 300 13.00 2.59 47.53
C THR A 300 12.15 1.77 48.49
N ILE A 301 12.73 0.71 49.03
CA ILE A 301 12.19 -0.05 50.17
C ILE A 301 13.09 0.23 51.36
N THR A 302 12.52 0.61 52.51
CA THR A 302 13.30 0.89 53.72
C THR A 302 14.06 -0.37 54.17
N PRO A 303 15.40 -0.42 54.10
CA PRO A 303 16.16 -1.65 54.33
C PRO A 303 16.28 -1.93 55.84
N SER A 304 15.33 -2.68 56.38
CA SER A 304 15.33 -3.18 57.77
C SER A 304 14.57 -4.51 57.85
N ALA A 305 14.86 -5.33 58.85
CA ALA A 305 14.04 -6.50 59.23
C ALA A 305 12.62 -6.14 59.72
N THR A 306 12.24 -4.87 59.58
CA THR A 306 10.97 -4.23 59.93
C THR A 306 10.56 -3.26 58.79
N ALA A 307 10.79 -3.63 57.52
CA ALA A 307 10.45 -2.77 56.39
C ALA A 307 8.93 -2.58 56.32
N HIS A 308 8.45 -1.46 56.88
CA HIS A 308 7.02 -1.11 56.92
C HIS A 308 6.62 -0.09 55.85
N SER A 309 7.56 0.43 55.06
CA SER A 309 7.22 1.46 54.09
C SER A 309 8.02 1.35 52.79
N VAL A 310 7.39 1.86 51.73
CA VAL A 310 7.97 2.00 50.40
C VAL A 310 7.76 3.41 49.87
N THR A 311 8.74 3.93 49.14
CA THR A 311 8.59 5.15 48.35
C THR A 311 8.28 4.75 46.92
N VAL A 312 7.20 5.31 46.36
CA VAL A 312 6.76 5.01 44.99
C VAL A 312 6.95 6.20 44.05
N SER A 313 6.98 5.92 42.74
CA SER A 313 7.12 6.96 41.72
C SER A 313 5.96 7.94 41.73
N ARG A 314 4.74 7.45 42.00
CA ARG A 314 3.49 8.22 42.12
C ARG A 314 2.51 7.54 43.07
N ILE A 315 1.70 8.32 43.78
CA ILE A 315 0.62 7.81 44.66
C ILE A 315 -0.65 7.46 43.87
N GLY A 316 -0.85 8.09 42.72
CA GLY A 316 -2.02 7.87 41.88
C GLY A 316 -1.93 8.67 40.59
N ARG A 317 -2.82 8.38 39.65
CA ARG A 317 -2.96 9.15 38.41
C ARG A 317 -3.75 10.44 38.66
N ASP A 318 -4.78 10.35 39.50
CA ASP A 318 -5.67 11.44 39.89
C ASP A 318 -6.23 11.22 41.32
N GLU A 319 -7.26 11.97 41.73
CA GLU A 319 -7.86 11.85 43.07
C GLU A 319 -8.65 10.54 43.27
N ILE A 320 -9.11 9.91 42.20
CA ILE A 320 -9.93 8.69 42.18
C ILE A 320 -9.01 7.46 42.11
N LEU A 321 -8.13 7.41 41.11
CA LEU A 321 -7.20 6.31 40.82
C LEU A 321 -5.89 6.47 41.60
N ARG A 322 -5.93 6.21 42.91
CA ARG A 322 -4.79 6.38 43.83
C ARG A 322 -4.77 5.39 45.00
N PHE A 323 -3.60 5.18 45.58
CA PHE A 323 -3.44 4.47 46.84
C PHE A 323 -4.01 5.28 48.02
N ARG A 324 -4.71 4.59 48.93
CA ARG A 324 -5.30 5.12 50.16
C ARG A 324 -5.05 4.18 51.35
N ALA A 325 -5.12 4.72 52.56
CA ALA A 325 -5.12 3.92 53.77
C ALA A 325 -6.30 2.92 53.75
N GLY A 326 -6.04 1.68 54.16
CA GLY A 326 -6.96 0.56 54.13
C GLY A 326 -6.97 -0.24 52.82
N ASP A 327 -6.38 0.27 51.73
CA ASP A 327 -6.32 -0.47 50.46
C ASP A 327 -5.41 -1.69 50.59
N TRP A 328 -5.83 -2.78 49.94
CA TRP A 328 -4.98 -3.96 49.72
C TRP A 328 -4.09 -3.74 48.50
N VAL A 329 -2.82 -4.09 48.64
CA VAL A 329 -1.82 -3.94 47.58
C VAL A 329 -0.93 -5.17 47.48
N GLU A 330 -0.42 -5.43 46.29
CA GLU A 330 0.54 -6.50 46.03
C GLU A 330 1.89 -5.91 45.65
N LEU A 331 2.92 -6.28 46.41
CA LEU A 331 4.31 -5.97 46.13
C LEU A 331 4.95 -7.09 45.31
N THR A 332 5.39 -6.79 44.08
CA THR A 332 5.97 -7.78 43.18
C THR A 332 7.11 -7.21 42.32
N ASP A 333 7.81 -8.07 41.60
CA ASP A 333 8.91 -7.73 40.70
C ASP A 333 8.95 -8.66 39.46
N ASN A 334 9.86 -8.38 38.53
CA ASN A 334 10.06 -9.20 37.32
C ASN A 334 10.53 -10.62 37.66
N HIS A 335 11.29 -10.81 38.75
CA HIS A 335 11.75 -12.15 39.12
C HIS A 335 10.55 -13.06 39.45
N ARG A 336 9.56 -12.55 40.19
CA ARG A 336 8.32 -13.27 40.48
C ARG A 336 7.46 -13.45 39.23
N GLU A 337 7.24 -12.39 38.47
CA GLU A 337 6.42 -12.44 37.26
C GLU A 337 6.96 -13.45 36.23
N PHE A 338 8.27 -13.42 35.93
CA PHE A 338 8.92 -14.33 35.00
C PHE A 338 9.03 -15.76 35.50
N ASN A 339 8.81 -15.99 36.81
CA ASN A 339 8.67 -17.32 37.40
C ASN A 339 7.22 -17.67 37.72
N HIS A 340 6.25 -16.88 37.22
CA HIS A 340 4.82 -17.11 37.41
C HIS A 340 4.40 -17.22 38.88
N ARG A 341 5.01 -16.42 39.75
CA ARG A 341 4.67 -16.31 41.17
C ARG A 341 3.95 -14.99 41.43
N SER A 342 2.92 -15.03 42.27
CA SER A 342 2.29 -13.81 42.79
C SER A 342 3.21 -13.09 43.78
N GLY A 343 2.94 -11.80 43.99
CA GLY A 343 3.64 -10.95 44.95
C GLY A 343 3.19 -11.18 46.39
N GLU A 344 3.70 -10.36 47.30
CA GLU A 344 3.25 -10.33 48.69
C GLU A 344 2.05 -9.37 48.84
N MET A 345 0.95 -9.84 49.44
CA MET A 345 -0.19 -8.99 49.78
C MET A 345 0.07 -8.22 51.06
N LEU A 346 -0.18 -6.92 51.03
CA LEU A 346 0.00 -5.98 52.14
C LEU A 346 -1.19 -5.04 52.21
N ARG A 347 -1.49 -4.53 53.41
CA ARG A 347 -2.52 -3.50 53.61
C ARG A 347 -1.87 -2.17 53.96
N ILE A 348 -2.33 -1.10 53.32
CA ILE A 348 -1.81 0.24 53.56
C ILE A 348 -2.32 0.78 54.90
N ALA A 349 -1.40 1.13 55.80
CA ALA A 349 -1.70 1.83 57.05
C ALA A 349 -1.92 3.33 56.83
N ASP A 350 -1.00 3.98 56.12
CA ASP A 350 -1.10 5.41 55.79
C ASP A 350 -0.39 5.74 54.47
N VAL A 351 -0.74 6.87 53.87
CA VAL A 351 -0.13 7.39 52.64
C VAL A 351 0.31 8.82 52.86
N HIS A 352 1.59 9.11 52.63
CA HIS A 352 2.18 10.44 52.77
C HIS A 352 2.41 11.08 51.39
N PRO A 353 1.49 11.94 50.89
CA PRO A 353 1.54 12.40 49.50
C PRO A 353 2.74 13.32 49.20
N GLU A 354 3.23 14.05 50.19
CA GLU A 354 4.37 14.97 50.03
C GLU A 354 5.69 14.23 49.81
N THR A 355 5.85 13.05 50.43
CA THR A 355 7.06 12.23 50.33
C THR A 355 6.90 11.06 49.34
N ARG A 356 5.67 10.78 48.89
CA ARG A 356 5.29 9.59 48.09
C ARG A 356 5.58 8.28 48.83
N GLU A 357 5.56 8.34 50.15
CA GLU A 357 5.76 7.17 51.02
C GLU A 357 4.41 6.52 51.32
N ILE A 358 4.39 5.19 51.26
CA ILE A 358 3.26 4.34 51.63
C ILE A 358 3.71 3.45 52.79
N GLU A 359 3.01 3.54 53.92
CA GLU A 359 3.24 2.73 55.11
C GLU A 359 2.26 1.55 55.14
N PHE A 360 2.72 0.38 55.58
CA PHE A 360 1.97 -0.87 55.66
C PHE A 360 1.69 -1.28 57.10
N GLU A 361 0.52 -1.88 57.33
CA GLU A 361 0.12 -2.37 58.67
C GLU A 361 1.04 -3.48 59.19
N THR A 362 1.56 -4.31 58.29
CA THR A 362 2.51 -5.40 58.58
C THR A 362 3.84 -5.14 57.88
N PRO A 363 4.97 -5.64 58.43
CA PRO A 363 6.23 -5.54 57.74
C PRO A 363 6.21 -6.45 56.50
N ILE A 364 6.96 -6.07 55.47
CA ILE A 364 7.24 -6.94 54.32
C ILE A 364 7.96 -8.19 54.86
N ALA A 365 7.31 -9.35 54.75
CA ALA A 365 7.79 -10.61 55.31
C ALA A 365 8.72 -11.35 54.34
N ASP A 366 8.54 -11.15 53.03
CA ASP A 366 9.31 -11.87 52.03
C ASP A 366 10.70 -11.25 51.82
N ALA A 367 11.72 -11.95 52.30
CA ALA A 367 13.10 -11.50 52.20
C ALA A 367 13.62 -11.38 50.76
N GLU A 368 12.99 -12.01 49.76
CA GLU A 368 13.39 -11.87 48.35
C GLU A 368 12.99 -10.51 47.75
N LEU A 369 12.00 -9.82 48.34
CA LEU A 369 11.55 -8.50 47.92
C LEU A 369 12.35 -7.37 48.58
N ILE A 370 13.01 -7.63 49.72
CA ILE A 370 13.77 -6.63 50.48
C ILE A 370 15.23 -6.56 49.95
N PRO A 371 15.78 -5.37 49.63
CA PRO A 371 17.15 -5.21 49.11
C PRO A 371 18.33 -5.66 50.01
N SER A 372 18.11 -6.38 51.12
CA SER A 372 19.13 -6.72 52.12
C SER A 372 19.47 -8.22 52.24
N GLY A 373 18.94 -9.08 51.37
CA GLY A 373 19.26 -10.51 51.31
C GLY A 373 19.87 -10.93 49.96
N ALA A 374 21.14 -11.37 49.97
CA ALA A 374 21.82 -12.08 48.88
C ALA A 374 21.59 -11.57 47.44
N GLY A 375 22.07 -10.35 47.14
CA GLY A 375 22.51 -9.98 45.78
C GLY A 375 21.62 -9.00 45.01
N SER A 376 21.99 -7.71 45.09
CA SER A 376 21.59 -6.55 44.25
C SER A 376 20.23 -5.88 44.51
N ASP A 377 20.16 -4.60 44.11
CA ASP A 377 19.02 -3.69 44.22
C ASP A 377 17.75 -4.27 43.56
N THR A 378 16.76 -4.66 44.36
CA THR A 378 15.50 -5.23 43.86
C THR A 378 14.67 -4.19 43.12
N THR A 379 14.75 -2.90 43.48
CA THR A 379 13.83 -1.89 42.96
C THR A 379 14.09 -1.59 41.48
N THR A 380 15.33 -1.23 41.13
CA THR A 380 15.67 -0.83 39.75
C THR A 380 15.89 -2.04 38.83
N ILE A 381 16.66 -3.04 39.28
CA ILE A 381 17.10 -4.15 38.42
C ILE A 381 15.95 -5.13 38.17
N ARG A 382 15.17 -5.45 39.21
CA ARG A 382 14.02 -6.36 39.10
C ARG A 382 12.72 -5.65 38.79
N ARG A 383 12.72 -4.31 38.66
CA ARG A 383 11.51 -3.50 38.38
C ARG A 383 10.40 -3.78 39.40
N THR A 384 10.71 -3.58 40.68
CA THR A 384 9.72 -3.74 41.77
C THR A 384 8.59 -2.72 41.62
N ARG A 385 7.37 -3.15 41.89
CA ARG A 385 6.17 -2.32 41.80
C ARG A 385 5.11 -2.72 42.81
N LEU A 386 4.19 -1.79 43.03
CA LEU A 386 3.03 -1.95 43.90
C LEU A 386 1.75 -1.87 43.07
N ILE A 387 0.87 -2.86 43.23
CA ILE A 387 -0.41 -2.97 42.49
C ILE A 387 -1.56 -2.89 43.49
N ARG A 388 -2.58 -2.05 43.23
CA ARG A 388 -3.78 -1.96 44.07
C ARG A 388 -4.80 -3.04 43.72
N TRP A 389 -5.41 -3.62 44.75
CA TRP A 389 -6.53 -4.55 44.67
C TRP A 389 -7.72 -3.98 45.47
N ASP A 390 -8.90 -3.92 44.84
CA ASP A 390 -10.07 -3.15 45.32
C ASP A 390 -10.91 -3.85 46.38
N GLN A 391 -10.61 -5.13 46.62
CA GLN A 391 -11.29 -5.97 47.59
C GLN A 391 -11.23 -5.39 49.01
N ARG A 392 -12.31 -5.54 49.76
CA ARG A 392 -12.44 -5.06 51.14
C ARG A 392 -13.67 -5.66 51.81
N GLY A 393 -13.73 -5.57 53.14
CA GLY A 393 -14.89 -5.96 53.92
C GLY A 393 -15.22 -7.45 53.86
N VAL A 394 -16.48 -7.77 54.17
CA VAL A 394 -16.97 -9.14 54.29
C VAL A 394 -17.47 -9.68 52.95
N ILE A 395 -16.82 -10.73 52.45
CA ILE A 395 -17.27 -11.52 51.30
C ILE A 395 -18.26 -12.58 51.79
N ARG A 396 -19.39 -12.72 51.10
CA ARG A 396 -20.50 -13.59 51.50
C ARG A 396 -20.80 -14.65 50.44
N LEU A 397 -21.33 -15.78 50.88
CA LEU A 397 -21.96 -16.75 49.99
C LEU A 397 -23.19 -16.11 49.34
N ALA A 398 -23.44 -16.43 48.07
CA ALA A 398 -24.65 -16.05 47.36
C ALA A 398 -25.85 -16.96 47.73
N ASP A 399 -25.96 -17.35 49.01
CA ASP A 399 -27.08 -18.10 49.58
C ASP A 399 -28.15 -17.14 50.12
N ASP A 400 -29.32 -17.66 50.48
CA ASP A 400 -30.42 -16.84 51.01
C ASP A 400 -30.10 -16.27 52.41
N ALA A 401 -29.08 -16.80 53.10
CA ALA A 401 -28.68 -16.36 54.43
C ALA A 401 -27.59 -15.27 54.42
N GLY A 402 -26.94 -15.02 53.28
CA GLY A 402 -25.79 -14.12 53.17
C GLY A 402 -24.62 -14.56 54.05
N THR A 403 -24.38 -15.88 54.15
CA THR A 403 -23.39 -16.46 55.06
C THR A 403 -22.01 -15.85 54.83
N GLU A 404 -21.33 -15.41 55.90
CA GLU A 404 -19.97 -14.89 55.83
C GLU A 404 -19.00 -15.99 55.36
N TRP A 405 -18.23 -15.68 54.30
CA TRP A 405 -17.19 -16.56 53.76
C TRP A 405 -15.81 -16.17 54.28
N VAL A 406 -15.47 -14.87 54.18
CA VAL A 406 -14.23 -14.29 54.71
C VAL A 406 -14.42 -12.80 54.98
N ASP A 407 -13.82 -12.29 56.06
CA ASP A 407 -13.73 -10.85 56.34
C ASP A 407 -12.31 -10.35 56.05
N LEU A 408 -12.17 -9.55 54.99
CA LEU A 408 -10.89 -8.99 54.55
C LEU A 408 -10.42 -7.79 55.38
N ASP A 409 -11.29 -7.25 56.26
CA ASP A 409 -10.93 -6.14 57.15
C ASP A 409 -10.67 -6.61 58.59
N ALA A 410 -10.84 -7.92 58.87
CA ALA A 410 -10.57 -8.50 60.17
C ALA A 410 -9.08 -8.37 60.58
N PRO A 411 -8.77 -8.11 61.86
CA PRO A 411 -7.38 -8.04 62.31
C PRO A 411 -6.60 -9.33 62.01
N GLY A 412 -5.51 -9.21 61.26
CA GLY A 412 -4.68 -10.35 60.85
C GLY A 412 -5.15 -11.06 59.57
N ALA A 413 -6.12 -10.52 58.85
CA ALA A 413 -6.42 -10.93 57.48
C ALA A 413 -5.17 -10.78 56.59
N ASP A 414 -5.05 -11.64 55.58
CA ASP A 414 -3.96 -11.64 54.59
C ASP A 414 -4.37 -11.00 53.26
N GLY A 415 -5.61 -10.50 53.17
CA GLY A 415 -6.13 -9.88 51.97
C GLY A 415 -6.36 -10.87 50.83
N LEU A 416 -6.56 -12.16 51.12
CA LEU A 416 -6.84 -13.19 50.12
C LEU A 416 -8.20 -13.85 50.36
N ILE A 417 -8.88 -14.21 49.28
CA ILE A 417 -10.21 -14.85 49.35
C ILE A 417 -10.03 -16.33 48.98
N PRO A 418 -10.35 -17.29 49.88
CA PRO A 418 -10.32 -18.70 49.53
C PRO A 418 -11.32 -19.01 48.41
N VAL A 419 -10.91 -19.80 47.42
CA VAL A 419 -11.80 -20.25 46.34
C VAL A 419 -12.86 -21.17 46.94
N PRO A 420 -14.17 -20.96 46.69
CA PRO A 420 -15.22 -21.77 47.28
C PRO A 420 -15.29 -23.16 46.61
N PRO A 421 -15.93 -24.17 47.22
CA PRO A 421 -16.17 -25.45 46.58
C PRO A 421 -16.98 -25.30 45.27
N ALA A 422 -16.73 -26.16 44.28
CA ALA A 422 -17.46 -26.12 43.01
C ALA A 422 -18.99 -26.13 43.19
N GLY A 423 -19.70 -25.28 42.45
CA GLY A 423 -21.14 -25.08 42.59
C GLY A 423 -21.55 -24.05 43.66
N THR A 424 -20.58 -23.38 44.30
CA THR A 424 -20.82 -22.35 45.31
C THR A 424 -20.43 -20.98 44.76
N ALA A 425 -21.39 -20.04 44.71
CA ALA A 425 -21.16 -18.67 44.27
C ALA A 425 -20.87 -17.73 45.46
N LEU A 426 -19.92 -16.82 45.27
CA LEU A 426 -19.58 -15.73 46.20
C LEU A 426 -20.09 -14.40 45.67
N VAL A 427 -20.53 -13.52 46.56
CA VAL A 427 -20.84 -12.13 46.27
C VAL A 427 -19.59 -11.29 46.52
N LEU A 428 -19.05 -10.65 45.46
CA LEU A 428 -17.87 -9.79 45.57
C LEU A 428 -18.23 -8.42 46.15
N GLU A 429 -19.06 -7.67 45.43
CA GLU A 429 -19.62 -6.37 45.82
C GLU A 429 -20.73 -5.97 44.83
N ASN A 430 -21.57 -4.99 45.17
CA ASN A 430 -22.55 -4.37 44.26
C ASN A 430 -23.44 -5.35 43.47
N GLY A 431 -23.77 -6.49 44.08
CA GLY A 431 -24.58 -7.55 43.47
C GLY A 431 -23.81 -8.51 42.54
N ILE A 432 -22.51 -8.33 42.32
CA ILE A 432 -21.70 -9.19 41.43
C ILE A 432 -21.39 -10.52 42.12
N THR A 433 -21.66 -11.61 41.41
CA THR A 433 -21.35 -12.97 41.88
C THR A 433 -20.30 -13.66 41.03
N VAL A 434 -19.45 -14.47 41.66
CA VAL A 434 -18.48 -15.36 41.00
C VAL A 434 -18.59 -16.79 41.52
N GLU A 435 -18.47 -17.75 40.60
CA GLU A 435 -18.41 -19.18 40.91
C GLU A 435 -17.21 -19.79 40.18
N PHE A 436 -16.44 -20.61 40.91
CA PHE A 436 -15.27 -21.30 40.38
C PHE A 436 -15.55 -22.80 40.20
N SER A 437 -14.96 -23.34 39.14
CA SER A 437 -14.98 -24.78 38.85
C SER A 437 -13.70 -25.18 38.11
N THR A 438 -13.55 -26.48 37.83
CA THR A 438 -12.42 -27.02 37.08
C THR A 438 -12.89 -27.91 35.92
N ALA A 439 -12.24 -27.76 34.76
CA ALA A 439 -12.40 -28.68 33.64
C ALA A 439 -11.61 -29.97 33.87
N ALA A 440 -12.05 -31.07 33.23
CA ALA A 440 -11.33 -32.34 33.31
C ALA A 440 -9.94 -32.25 32.64
N GLY A 441 -8.90 -32.77 33.31
CA GLY A 441 -7.55 -32.83 32.79
C GLY A 441 -6.49 -32.96 33.90
N PRO A 442 -5.21 -33.15 33.53
CA PRO A 442 -4.11 -33.32 34.50
C PRO A 442 -3.57 -32.01 35.10
N GLY A 443 -4.12 -30.84 34.72
CA GLY A 443 -3.69 -29.53 35.20
C GLY A 443 -4.23 -29.17 36.59
N SER A 444 -3.73 -28.07 37.15
CA SER A 444 -4.20 -27.45 38.40
C SER A 444 -4.39 -25.95 38.24
N TYR A 445 -5.03 -25.29 39.21
CA TYR A 445 -4.98 -23.82 39.30
C TYR A 445 -3.53 -23.33 39.19
N ARG A 446 -3.33 -22.18 38.54
CA ARG A 446 -2.02 -21.52 38.46
C ARG A 446 -2.12 -20.12 39.04
N ALA A 447 -1.06 -19.71 39.73
CA ALA A 447 -0.92 -18.31 40.11
C ALA A 447 -1.01 -17.42 38.86
N MET A 448 -1.65 -16.27 39.02
CA MET A 448 -1.89 -15.25 38.00
C MET A 448 -2.91 -15.63 36.91
N ASP A 449 -3.55 -16.81 36.98
CA ASP A 449 -4.72 -17.10 36.16
C ASP A 449 -5.80 -16.07 36.50
N HIS A 450 -6.33 -15.37 35.51
CA HIS A 450 -7.32 -14.33 35.74
C HIS A 450 -8.38 -14.27 34.65
N TRP A 451 -9.50 -13.65 34.99
CA TRP A 451 -10.62 -13.36 34.11
C TRP A 451 -10.97 -11.89 34.20
N ARG A 452 -11.41 -11.33 33.08
CA ARG A 452 -11.86 -9.93 33.02
C ARG A 452 -13.29 -9.86 32.49
N PHE A 453 -14.08 -8.93 33.03
CA PHE A 453 -15.45 -8.73 32.57
C PHE A 453 -15.94 -7.31 32.88
N ALA A 454 -16.77 -6.75 32.00
CA ALA A 454 -17.31 -5.41 32.19
C ALA A 454 -18.56 -5.44 33.08
N ALA A 455 -18.69 -4.44 33.96
CA ALA A 455 -19.93 -4.11 34.67
C ALA A 455 -20.42 -2.72 34.23
N ARG A 456 -21.73 -2.59 33.97
CA ARG A 456 -22.33 -1.38 33.42
C ARG A 456 -23.52 -0.93 34.26
N THR A 457 -23.46 0.31 34.75
CA THR A 457 -24.55 0.93 35.52
C THR A 457 -25.80 1.10 34.65
N ALA A 458 -25.62 1.51 33.39
CA ALA A 458 -26.70 1.61 32.44
C ALA A 458 -27.23 0.20 32.09
N GLY A 459 -28.43 -0.12 32.56
CA GLY A 459 -29.07 -1.42 32.37
C GLY A 459 -28.76 -2.45 33.46
N THR A 460 -28.00 -2.09 34.50
CA THR A 460 -27.68 -2.93 35.67
C THR A 460 -27.10 -4.30 35.30
N GLN A 461 -26.19 -4.36 34.32
CA GLN A 461 -25.68 -5.62 33.75
C GLN A 461 -24.20 -5.86 34.06
N VAL A 462 -23.84 -7.14 34.16
CA VAL A 462 -22.46 -7.62 34.08
C VAL A 462 -22.31 -8.48 32.83
N GLU A 463 -21.12 -8.51 32.27
CA GLU A 463 -20.77 -9.48 31.26
C GLU A 463 -20.72 -10.89 31.87
N GLU A 464 -21.62 -11.75 31.39
CA GLU A 464 -21.82 -13.12 31.90
C GLU A 464 -20.78 -14.06 31.30
N LEU A 465 -19.83 -14.50 32.12
CA LEU A 465 -18.92 -15.59 31.84
C LEU A 465 -19.59 -16.90 32.23
N ARG A 466 -19.50 -17.93 31.39
CA ARG A 466 -20.08 -19.26 31.66
C ARG A 466 -19.00 -20.31 31.59
N GLN A 467 -18.53 -20.77 32.74
CA GLN A 467 -17.44 -21.75 32.82
C GLN A 467 -16.29 -21.35 31.87
N ALA A 468 -15.91 -20.08 31.88
CA ALA A 468 -14.92 -19.52 30.96
C ALA A 468 -13.50 -19.91 31.41
N PRO A 469 -12.58 -20.29 30.50
CA PRO A 469 -11.16 -20.43 30.83
C PRO A 469 -10.56 -19.07 31.22
N PRO A 470 -9.42 -19.02 31.92
CA PRO A 470 -8.76 -17.76 32.25
C PRO A 470 -8.33 -17.02 30.98
N ASP A 471 -8.50 -15.69 30.96
CA ASP A 471 -7.89 -14.78 29.97
C ASP A 471 -6.39 -14.61 30.20
N GLY A 472 -5.91 -15.01 31.38
CA GLY A 472 -4.55 -14.75 31.84
C GLY A 472 -3.44 -15.42 31.05
N ILE A 473 -2.24 -15.43 31.62
CA ILE A 473 -1.00 -15.76 30.91
C ILE A 473 -1.10 -17.16 30.26
N GLN A 474 -1.35 -17.18 28.95
CA GLN A 474 -1.39 -18.40 28.14
C GLN A 474 0.04 -18.84 27.85
N ARG A 475 0.40 -20.00 28.39
CA ARG A 475 1.74 -20.57 28.27
C ARG A 475 1.76 -21.59 27.15
N HIS A 476 2.76 -21.45 26.29
CA HIS A 476 3.01 -22.32 25.15
C HIS A 476 4.32 -23.06 25.37
N TYR A 477 4.31 -24.37 25.17
CA TYR A 477 5.44 -25.25 25.46
C TYR A 477 5.88 -25.98 24.21
N CYS A 478 7.20 -26.09 24.00
CA CYS A 478 7.76 -26.91 22.93
C CYS A 478 9.10 -27.51 23.34
N ARG A 479 9.28 -28.81 23.09
CA ARG A 479 10.56 -29.49 23.28
C ARG A 479 11.57 -28.96 22.25
N LEU A 480 12.78 -28.65 22.70
CA LEU A 480 13.88 -28.22 21.85
C LEU A 480 14.90 -29.35 21.68
N ALA A 481 15.25 -30.04 22.76
CA ALA A 481 16.21 -31.14 22.71
C ALA A 481 16.07 -32.11 23.89
N VAL A 482 16.59 -33.33 23.75
CA VAL A 482 16.90 -34.23 24.87
C VAL A 482 18.40 -34.14 25.15
N VAL A 483 18.76 -33.76 26.37
CA VAL A 483 20.14 -33.55 26.82
C VAL A 483 20.52 -34.63 27.81
N ALA A 484 21.52 -35.44 27.50
CA ALA A 484 22.15 -36.34 28.44
C ALA A 484 23.51 -35.78 28.83
N PHE A 485 23.64 -35.30 30.08
CA PHE A 485 24.92 -34.79 30.57
C PHE A 485 25.92 -35.93 30.76
N GLY A 486 27.17 -35.69 30.34
CA GLY A 486 28.23 -36.70 30.38
C GLY A 486 28.59 -37.14 31.80
N THR A 487 29.09 -38.36 31.91
CA THR A 487 29.76 -38.85 33.14
C THR A 487 31.26 -38.90 32.89
N PRO A 488 32.12 -39.07 33.91
CA PRO A 488 33.56 -39.23 33.70
C PRO A 488 33.97 -40.34 32.71
N ASN A 489 33.06 -41.27 32.38
CA ASN A 489 33.30 -42.41 31.50
C ASN A 489 32.49 -42.36 30.17
N ALA A 490 31.68 -41.33 29.91
CA ALA A 490 30.90 -41.20 28.68
C ALA A 490 30.64 -39.72 28.33
N PRO A 491 30.88 -39.27 27.08
CA PRO A 491 30.60 -37.90 26.67
C PRO A 491 29.10 -37.59 26.76
N GLY A 492 28.77 -36.32 27.02
CA GLY A 492 27.39 -35.85 26.93
C GLY A 492 26.85 -35.94 25.51
N SER A 493 25.54 -36.03 25.36
CA SER A 493 24.88 -36.03 24.05
C SER A 493 23.65 -35.14 24.06
N ILE A 494 23.36 -34.54 22.92
CA ILE A 494 22.16 -33.72 22.68
C ILE A 494 21.47 -34.29 21.46
N LEU A 495 20.18 -34.60 21.61
CA LEU A 495 19.30 -34.99 20.53
C LEU A 495 18.37 -33.82 20.22
N ASP A 496 18.52 -33.22 19.04
CA ASP A 496 17.70 -32.08 18.59
C ASP A 496 16.27 -32.54 18.28
N CYS A 497 15.29 -31.90 18.92
CA CYS A 497 13.86 -32.17 18.74
C CYS A 497 13.13 -31.05 17.98
N ARG A 498 13.86 -30.04 17.47
CA ARG A 498 13.27 -28.94 16.71
C ARG A 498 12.70 -29.47 15.39
N THR A 499 11.49 -29.01 15.06
CA THR A 499 10.89 -29.23 13.74
C THR A 499 11.19 -28.02 12.87
N PHE A 500 11.67 -28.25 11.66
CA PHE A 500 12.03 -27.19 10.72
C PHE A 500 10.95 -26.99 9.66
N TRP A 501 10.74 -25.73 9.26
CA TRP A 501 9.86 -25.36 8.17
C TRP A 501 10.60 -24.49 7.13
N PRO A 502 10.44 -24.75 5.82
CA PRO A 502 9.76 -25.92 5.25
C PRO A 502 10.46 -27.23 5.66
N PRO A 503 9.78 -28.39 5.70
CA PRO A 503 10.45 -29.67 5.96
C PRO A 503 11.57 -29.90 4.92
N VAL A 504 12.68 -30.57 5.28
CA VAL A 504 13.60 -31.03 4.22
C VAL A 504 12.84 -32.09 3.46
N PHE A 505 12.67 -31.91 2.15
CA PHE A 505 12.18 -32.96 1.29
C PHE A 505 13.35 -33.92 0.98
N GLU A 506 13.96 -34.50 2.02
CA GLU A 506 15.08 -35.44 1.88
C GLU A 506 14.55 -36.86 1.75
N GLY A 507 14.68 -37.43 0.54
CA GLY A 507 14.60 -38.87 0.28
C GLY A 507 13.19 -39.45 0.12
N ASP A 508 12.95 -40.03 -1.05
CA ASP A 508 11.93 -41.05 -1.35
C ASP A 508 10.53 -40.83 -0.76
N GLY A 509 9.79 -39.90 -1.38
CA GLY A 509 8.33 -39.99 -1.45
C GLY A 509 7.55 -39.05 -0.53
N GLU A 510 6.63 -38.32 -1.17
CA GLU A 510 5.41 -37.77 -0.56
C GLU A 510 5.55 -36.47 0.28
N GLY A 511 6.11 -35.43 -0.34
CA GLY A 511 5.35 -34.18 -0.36
C GLY A 511 4.19 -34.40 -1.33
N CYS A 512 2.94 -34.57 -0.86
CA CYS A 512 1.75 -34.94 -1.66
C CYS A 512 1.44 -34.06 -2.91
N PHE A 513 2.26 -33.05 -3.21
CA PHE A 513 2.16 -32.24 -4.41
C PHE A 513 3.15 -32.67 -5.51
N CYS A 514 4.38 -33.10 -5.17
CA CYS A 514 5.42 -33.41 -6.15
C CYS A 514 5.27 -34.84 -6.69
N THR A 515 5.03 -34.99 -7.99
CA THR A 515 4.96 -36.29 -8.67
C THR A 515 6.36 -36.83 -8.97
N VAL A 516 7.28 -35.96 -9.38
CA VAL A 516 8.70 -36.29 -9.60
C VAL A 516 9.56 -35.16 -9.04
N CYS A 517 10.58 -35.50 -8.25
CA CYS A 517 11.57 -34.54 -7.76
C CYS A 517 12.87 -34.68 -8.56
N VAL A 518 13.48 -33.56 -8.92
CA VAL A 518 14.74 -33.51 -9.66
C VAL A 518 15.73 -32.64 -8.88
N THR A 519 16.92 -33.17 -8.59
CA THR A 519 18.01 -32.38 -8.00
C THR A 519 18.93 -31.85 -9.10
N ALA A 520 19.65 -30.75 -8.82
CA ALA A 520 20.62 -30.19 -9.76
C ALA A 520 21.74 -31.20 -10.11
N GLU A 521 22.20 -32.01 -9.15
CA GLU A 521 23.22 -33.04 -9.36
C GLU A 521 22.71 -34.15 -10.31
N GLN A 522 21.48 -34.63 -10.10
CA GLN A 522 20.86 -35.63 -10.96
C GLN A 522 20.65 -35.11 -12.39
N HIS A 523 20.23 -33.85 -12.53
CA HIS A 523 20.04 -33.23 -13.83
C HIS A 523 21.37 -33.11 -14.59
N ASN A 524 22.37 -32.50 -13.94
CA ASN A 524 23.65 -32.18 -14.59
C ASN A 524 24.49 -33.43 -14.90
N SER A 525 24.29 -34.53 -14.17
CA SER A 525 24.92 -35.82 -14.47
C SER A 525 24.17 -36.63 -15.54
N GLY A 526 22.93 -36.24 -15.87
CA GLY A 526 22.06 -36.96 -16.79
C GLY A 526 21.33 -38.16 -16.17
N GLU A 527 21.40 -38.35 -14.85
CA GLU A 527 20.72 -39.42 -14.12
C GLU A 527 19.19 -39.27 -14.15
N LEU A 528 18.70 -38.06 -13.90
CA LEU A 528 17.30 -37.68 -14.02
C LEU A 528 17.23 -36.21 -14.46
N THR A 529 17.01 -35.98 -15.75
CA THR A 529 16.86 -34.62 -16.29
C THR A 529 15.44 -34.09 -16.09
N ILE A 530 15.27 -32.76 -16.23
CA ILE A 530 13.94 -32.13 -16.15
C ILE A 530 13.02 -32.68 -17.25
N GLN A 531 13.54 -32.91 -18.45
CA GLN A 531 12.77 -33.52 -19.53
C GLN A 531 12.34 -34.95 -19.19
N GLN A 532 13.26 -35.77 -18.66
CA GLN A 532 12.94 -37.15 -18.24
C GLN A 532 11.90 -37.18 -17.11
N ALA A 533 11.91 -36.18 -16.22
CA ALA A 533 10.91 -36.04 -15.17
C ALA A 533 9.53 -35.66 -15.74
N ILE A 534 9.46 -34.72 -16.69
CA ILE A 534 8.22 -34.38 -17.41
C ILE A 534 7.67 -35.61 -18.14
N ASP A 535 8.55 -36.41 -18.74
CA ASP A 535 8.17 -37.62 -19.48
C ASP A 535 7.54 -38.70 -18.58
N GLN A 536 7.89 -38.72 -17.29
CA GLN A 536 7.31 -39.61 -16.28
C GLN A 536 5.95 -39.16 -15.75
N ILE A 537 5.53 -37.91 -15.98
CA ILE A 537 4.24 -37.40 -15.50
C ILE A 537 3.08 -38.12 -16.23
N PRO A 538 2.12 -38.72 -15.48
CA PRO A 538 0.95 -39.37 -16.06
C PRO A 538 0.06 -38.41 -16.86
N ALA A 539 -0.74 -38.95 -17.78
CA ALA A 539 -1.72 -38.17 -18.56
C ALA A 539 -2.79 -37.46 -17.71
N ALA A 540 -2.95 -37.83 -16.43
CA ALA A 540 -3.85 -37.19 -15.48
C ALA A 540 -3.31 -35.86 -14.90
N GLY A 541 -2.06 -35.51 -15.17
CA GLY A 541 -1.37 -34.35 -14.61
C GLY A 541 -0.42 -34.70 -13.46
N GLY A 542 0.34 -33.71 -13.01
CA GLY A 542 1.31 -33.86 -11.92
C GLY A 542 2.26 -32.68 -11.79
N THR A 543 3.19 -32.78 -10.85
CA THR A 543 4.17 -31.72 -10.57
C THR A 543 5.59 -32.24 -10.65
N VAL A 544 6.44 -31.53 -11.38
CA VAL A 544 7.90 -31.69 -11.36
C VAL A 544 8.47 -30.66 -10.40
N CYS A 545 9.07 -31.13 -9.31
CA CYS A 545 9.67 -30.28 -8.28
C CYS A 545 11.18 -30.23 -8.46
N LEU A 546 11.72 -29.02 -8.57
CA LEU A 546 13.14 -28.74 -8.69
C LEU A 546 13.67 -28.33 -7.32
N GLU A 547 14.70 -29.01 -6.84
CA GLU A 547 15.43 -28.56 -5.65
C GLU A 547 16.21 -27.27 -5.92
N ALA A 548 16.68 -26.62 -4.85
CA ALA A 548 17.61 -25.50 -4.99
C ALA A 548 18.93 -25.98 -5.61
N GLY A 549 19.48 -25.18 -6.52
CA GLY A 549 20.70 -25.53 -7.25
C GLY A 549 20.73 -24.98 -8.68
N ASN A 550 21.86 -25.19 -9.35
CA ASN A 550 22.12 -24.73 -10.71
C ASN A 550 21.92 -25.89 -11.71
N TYR A 551 20.96 -25.76 -12.61
CA TYR A 551 20.62 -26.73 -13.64
C TYR A 551 21.16 -26.26 -14.99
N LEU A 552 22.08 -27.02 -15.59
CA LEU A 552 22.66 -26.73 -16.90
C LEU A 552 21.81 -27.37 -17.99
N LEU A 553 20.99 -26.57 -18.66
CA LEU A 553 20.14 -27.01 -19.76
C LEU A 553 20.98 -27.14 -21.04
N SER A 554 21.30 -28.38 -21.42
CA SER A 554 22.00 -28.69 -22.68
C SER A 554 21.08 -28.59 -23.89
N ASP A 555 19.80 -28.93 -23.69
CA ASP A 555 18.72 -28.90 -24.67
C ASP A 555 17.52 -28.14 -24.07
N PRO A 556 16.63 -27.56 -24.91
CA PRO A 556 15.37 -26.99 -24.46
C PRO A 556 14.51 -27.96 -23.66
N VAL A 557 13.81 -27.45 -22.65
CA VAL A 557 12.75 -28.19 -21.94
C VAL A 557 11.46 -28.08 -22.74
N VAL A 558 10.93 -29.21 -23.21
CA VAL A 558 9.75 -29.28 -24.07
C VAL A 558 8.54 -29.83 -23.30
N VAL A 559 7.48 -29.03 -23.24
CA VAL A 559 6.16 -29.39 -22.71
C VAL A 559 5.17 -29.41 -23.87
N GLU A 560 4.96 -30.59 -24.45
CA GLU A 560 4.09 -30.78 -25.61
C GLU A 560 2.98 -31.80 -25.32
N ASP A 561 1.75 -31.51 -25.76
CA ASP A 561 0.56 -32.36 -25.59
C ASP A 561 0.31 -32.76 -24.12
N ARG A 562 0.60 -31.86 -23.18
CA ARG A 562 0.42 -32.06 -21.73
C ARG A 562 -0.80 -31.33 -21.19
N ASN A 563 -1.38 -31.91 -20.14
CA ASN A 563 -2.49 -31.32 -19.37
C ASN A 563 -2.17 -31.35 -17.87
N ALA A 564 -2.50 -30.28 -17.14
CA ALA A 564 -2.37 -30.19 -15.67
C ALA A 564 -0.94 -30.50 -15.17
N LEU A 565 0.06 -29.80 -15.72
CA LEU A 565 1.47 -29.94 -15.34
C LEU A 565 1.99 -28.68 -14.64
N THR A 566 2.54 -28.87 -13.44
CA THR A 566 3.27 -27.82 -12.72
C THR A 566 4.76 -28.12 -12.71
N ILE A 567 5.61 -27.14 -13.01
CA ILE A 567 7.05 -27.19 -12.79
C ILE A 567 7.40 -26.14 -11.74
N ALA A 568 7.89 -26.58 -10.59
CA ALA A 568 8.03 -25.75 -9.40
C ALA A 568 9.45 -25.81 -8.81
N GLY A 569 10.10 -24.65 -8.65
CA GLY A 569 11.38 -24.53 -7.95
C GLY A 569 11.24 -24.05 -6.49
N GLN A 570 12.36 -23.70 -5.88
CA GLN A 570 12.47 -23.19 -4.51
C GLN A 570 12.74 -21.66 -4.45
N GLY A 571 12.26 -20.91 -5.44
CA GLY A 571 12.45 -19.47 -5.58
C GLY A 571 13.76 -19.12 -6.29
N LEU A 572 14.42 -18.03 -5.87
CA LEU A 572 15.66 -17.56 -6.50
C LEU A 572 16.84 -18.55 -6.36
N GLY A 573 16.75 -19.51 -5.43
CA GLY A 573 17.76 -20.56 -5.25
C GLY A 573 17.71 -21.68 -6.29
N THR A 574 16.65 -21.78 -7.11
CA THR A 574 16.58 -22.71 -8.25
C THR A 574 16.90 -21.93 -9.52
N ILE A 575 18.07 -22.19 -10.12
CA ILE A 575 18.59 -21.44 -11.28
C ILE A 575 18.78 -22.38 -12.46
N LEU A 576 18.08 -22.11 -13.56
CA LEU A 576 18.21 -22.84 -14.81
C LEU A 576 19.04 -22.00 -15.79
N LEU A 577 20.13 -22.56 -16.28
CA LEU A 577 21.08 -21.91 -17.19
C LEU A 577 20.95 -22.56 -18.56
N TYR A 578 20.61 -21.76 -19.57
CA TYR A 578 20.50 -22.22 -20.95
C TYR A 578 21.39 -21.38 -21.86
N GLN A 579 22.23 -22.05 -22.64
CA GLN A 579 22.99 -21.44 -23.72
C GLN A 579 22.69 -22.22 -25.00
N GLY A 580 22.05 -21.59 -25.97
CA GLY A 580 21.58 -22.28 -27.18
C GLY A 580 20.81 -21.39 -28.15
N GLU A 581 20.30 -22.02 -29.21
CA GLU A 581 19.35 -21.43 -30.16
C GLU A 581 17.90 -21.81 -29.81
N GLY A 582 17.00 -20.84 -29.83
CA GLY A 582 15.58 -21.03 -29.54
C GLY A 582 15.22 -20.77 -28.08
N ALA A 583 14.04 -21.26 -27.64
CA ALA A 583 13.56 -21.02 -26.29
C ALA A 583 14.05 -22.09 -25.31
N ALA A 584 14.50 -21.68 -24.11
CA ALA A 584 14.90 -22.60 -23.05
C ALA A 584 13.73 -23.47 -22.57
N PHE A 585 12.52 -22.90 -22.53
CA PHE A 585 11.27 -23.63 -22.35
C PHE A 585 10.37 -23.49 -23.57
N GLN A 586 9.87 -24.61 -24.07
CA GLN A 586 8.93 -24.68 -25.19
C GLN A 586 7.64 -25.33 -24.73
N VAL A 587 6.56 -24.55 -24.62
CA VAL A 587 5.22 -25.05 -24.26
C VAL A 587 4.36 -25.07 -25.51
N ARG A 588 3.94 -26.25 -25.97
CA ARG A 588 3.23 -26.41 -27.25
C ARG A 588 1.96 -27.24 -27.04
N THR A 589 0.83 -26.76 -27.54
CA THR A 589 -0.44 -27.54 -27.56
C THR A 589 -0.75 -28.13 -26.18
N ALA A 590 -0.71 -27.29 -25.14
CA ALA A 590 -0.78 -27.74 -23.75
C ALA A 590 -1.86 -26.97 -22.97
N ASN A 591 -2.44 -27.61 -21.95
CA ASN A 591 -3.51 -27.03 -21.14
C ASN A 591 -3.21 -27.14 -19.64
N ASP A 592 -3.57 -26.12 -18.85
CA ASP A 592 -3.32 -26.07 -17.40
C ASP A 592 -1.84 -26.32 -17.06
N ILE A 593 -0.98 -25.42 -17.56
CA ILE A 593 0.47 -25.49 -17.36
C ILE A 593 0.89 -24.37 -16.42
N GLN A 594 1.66 -24.72 -15.39
CA GLN A 594 2.14 -23.75 -14.40
C GLN A 594 3.65 -23.84 -14.26
N LEU A 595 4.35 -22.72 -14.47
CA LEU A 595 5.77 -22.60 -14.16
C LEU A 595 5.92 -21.62 -12.98
N GLU A 596 6.52 -22.09 -11.89
CA GLU A 596 6.57 -21.31 -10.66
C GLU A 596 7.89 -21.39 -9.89
N ARG A 597 8.28 -20.27 -9.28
CA ARG A 597 9.36 -20.17 -8.28
C ARG A 597 10.74 -20.65 -8.76
N PHE A 598 11.22 -20.18 -9.90
CA PHE A 598 12.61 -20.39 -10.32
C PHE A 598 13.14 -19.24 -11.17
N SER A 599 14.47 -19.19 -11.28
CA SER A 599 15.20 -18.27 -12.15
C SER A 599 15.63 -18.98 -13.43
N LEU A 600 15.47 -18.31 -14.57
CA LEU A 600 15.89 -18.78 -15.88
C LEU A 600 16.86 -17.76 -16.50
N LEU A 601 18.11 -18.15 -16.67
CA LEU A 601 19.16 -17.35 -17.28
C LEU A 601 19.47 -17.91 -18.65
N VAL A 602 19.25 -17.10 -19.68
CA VAL A 602 19.42 -17.48 -21.08
C VAL A 602 20.47 -16.62 -21.76
N ALA A 603 21.40 -17.27 -22.45
CA ALA A 603 22.35 -16.63 -23.35
C ALA A 603 22.24 -17.26 -24.76
N PRO A 604 22.29 -16.45 -25.84
CA PRO A 604 22.31 -16.99 -27.19
C PRO A 604 23.63 -17.69 -27.49
N ASP A 605 23.56 -18.76 -28.27
CA ASP A 605 24.75 -19.38 -28.86
C ASP A 605 25.28 -18.56 -30.06
N GLU A 606 26.51 -18.79 -30.47
CA GLU A 606 27.13 -18.15 -31.64
C GLU A 606 27.11 -19.08 -32.86
N ASP A 607 26.80 -18.56 -34.05
CA ASP A 607 27.00 -19.34 -35.29
C ASP A 607 28.48 -19.52 -35.64
N GLU A 608 28.74 -20.28 -36.72
CA GLU A 608 30.10 -20.51 -37.24
C GLU A 608 30.88 -19.22 -37.57
N ASN A 609 30.20 -18.07 -37.70
CA ASN A 609 30.79 -16.77 -37.97
C ASN A 609 30.92 -15.89 -36.71
N GLY A 610 30.57 -16.40 -35.52
CA GLY A 610 30.59 -15.66 -34.26
C GLY A 610 29.42 -14.69 -34.08
N SER A 611 28.33 -14.86 -34.83
CA SER A 611 27.12 -14.03 -34.69
C SER A 611 26.11 -14.69 -33.75
N PRO A 612 25.56 -13.94 -32.77
CA PRO A 612 24.63 -14.50 -31.80
C PRO A 612 23.31 -14.92 -32.47
N GLN A 613 22.88 -16.14 -32.20
CA GLN A 613 21.58 -16.69 -32.62
C GLN A 613 20.43 -16.15 -31.78
N LEU A 614 19.19 -16.37 -32.22
CA LEU A 614 18.01 -15.99 -31.44
C LEU A 614 17.81 -16.97 -30.29
N ALA A 615 17.68 -16.43 -29.08
CA ALA A 615 17.39 -17.21 -27.88
C ALA A 615 16.25 -16.57 -27.09
N HIS A 616 15.37 -17.39 -26.54
CA HIS A 616 14.23 -16.93 -25.75
C HIS A 616 14.23 -17.60 -24.37
N GLY A 617 13.65 -16.95 -23.37
CA GLY A 617 13.39 -17.58 -22.08
C GLY A 617 12.36 -18.70 -22.24
N ILE A 618 11.12 -18.29 -22.39
CA ILE A 618 9.97 -19.19 -22.51
C ILE A 618 9.24 -18.85 -23.80
N ALA A 619 8.91 -19.85 -24.62
CA ALA A 619 8.02 -19.71 -25.76
C ALA A 619 6.83 -20.66 -25.61
N ALA A 620 5.62 -20.11 -25.65
CA ALA A 620 4.38 -20.86 -25.56
C ALA A 620 3.53 -20.67 -26.82
N ILE A 621 3.00 -21.76 -27.37
CA ILE A 621 2.14 -21.76 -28.55
C ILE A 621 0.91 -22.66 -28.36
N ASN A 622 -0.27 -22.14 -28.71
CA ASN A 622 -1.54 -22.87 -28.62
C ASN A 622 -1.81 -23.46 -27.22
N THR A 623 -1.96 -22.60 -26.21
CA THR A 623 -2.14 -23.04 -24.82
C THR A 623 -3.47 -22.61 -24.19
N GLY A 624 -3.92 -23.38 -23.19
CA GLY A 624 -5.04 -23.04 -22.31
C GLY A 624 -4.59 -23.06 -20.85
N LEU A 625 -5.11 -22.15 -20.01
CA LEU A 625 -4.83 -22.03 -18.58
C LEU A 625 -3.32 -22.05 -18.25
N LEU A 626 -2.54 -21.21 -18.95
CA LEU A 626 -1.09 -21.09 -18.73
C LEU A 626 -0.80 -20.06 -17.64
N ALA A 627 -0.02 -20.43 -16.62
CA ALA A 627 0.38 -19.53 -15.54
C ALA A 627 1.91 -19.49 -15.36
N PHE A 628 2.44 -18.27 -15.27
CA PHE A 628 3.80 -17.99 -14.84
C PHE A 628 3.74 -17.23 -13.53
N ARG A 629 4.39 -17.75 -12.48
CA ARG A 629 4.30 -17.18 -11.12
C ARG A 629 5.66 -17.09 -10.46
N ARG A 630 6.05 -15.90 -9.99
CA ARG A 630 7.31 -15.71 -9.25
C ARG A 630 8.53 -16.24 -10.00
N LEU A 631 8.57 -15.99 -11.31
CA LEU A 631 9.71 -16.34 -12.15
C LEU A 631 10.65 -15.14 -12.28
N ALA A 632 11.95 -15.42 -12.33
CA ALA A 632 12.96 -14.45 -12.76
C ALA A 632 13.55 -14.90 -14.10
N VAL A 633 13.11 -14.30 -15.21
CA VAL A 633 13.55 -14.67 -16.56
C VAL A 633 14.49 -13.60 -17.11
N LEU A 634 15.77 -13.93 -17.28
CA LEU A 634 16.81 -13.03 -17.76
C LEU A 634 17.37 -13.58 -19.07
N VAL A 635 17.24 -12.81 -20.16
CA VAL A 635 17.76 -13.15 -21.47
C VAL A 635 18.81 -12.13 -21.87
N PHE A 636 20.08 -12.55 -21.87
CA PHE A 636 21.22 -11.68 -22.15
C PHE A 636 21.55 -11.64 -23.65
N GLY A 637 22.08 -10.52 -24.13
CA GLY A 637 22.58 -10.37 -25.50
C GLY A 637 23.46 -9.14 -25.64
N PRO A 638 24.45 -9.12 -26.55
CA PRO A 638 25.45 -8.05 -26.63
C PRO A 638 24.85 -6.68 -27.03
N ASN A 639 23.77 -6.66 -27.81
CA ASN A 639 23.06 -5.45 -28.24
C ASN A 639 21.54 -5.63 -28.03
N PRO A 640 21.01 -5.35 -26.83
CA PRO A 640 19.62 -5.64 -26.51
C PRO A 640 18.61 -4.77 -27.30
N GLU A 641 19.01 -3.58 -27.77
CA GLU A 641 18.16 -2.67 -28.55
C GLU A 641 17.84 -3.17 -29.97
N ASP A 642 18.75 -3.95 -30.57
CA ASP A 642 18.60 -4.51 -31.92
C ASP A 642 18.14 -5.97 -31.92
N SER A 643 18.12 -6.61 -30.75
CA SER A 643 17.78 -8.03 -30.61
C SER A 643 16.25 -8.26 -30.67
N PHE A 644 15.87 -9.48 -31.07
CA PHE A 644 14.48 -9.96 -31.11
C PHE A 644 14.27 -11.12 -30.11
N ASN A 645 15.17 -11.26 -29.14
CA ASN A 645 15.07 -12.24 -28.08
C ASN A 645 13.92 -11.87 -27.13
N HIS A 646 13.17 -12.89 -26.70
CA HIS A 646 12.01 -12.70 -25.83
C HIS A 646 12.26 -13.31 -24.47
N GLY A 647 11.87 -12.63 -23.40
CA GLY A 647 11.78 -13.24 -22.07
C GLY A 647 10.67 -14.28 -22.07
N ILE A 648 9.45 -13.85 -22.37
CA ILE A 648 8.27 -14.70 -22.56
C ILE A 648 7.64 -14.38 -23.92
N ALA A 649 7.59 -15.37 -24.80
CA ALA A 649 6.90 -15.32 -26.09
C ALA A 649 5.59 -16.12 -26.04
N LEU A 650 4.49 -15.50 -26.44
CA LEU A 650 3.14 -16.08 -26.49
C LEU A 650 2.61 -16.03 -27.92
N ASP A 651 2.46 -17.19 -28.56
CA ASP A 651 2.03 -17.33 -29.95
C ASP A 651 0.81 -18.26 -30.09
N GLY A 652 0.20 -18.28 -31.27
CA GLY A 652 -1.01 -19.05 -31.54
C GLY A 652 -2.18 -18.60 -30.67
N THR A 653 -3.06 -19.55 -30.33
CA THR A 653 -4.22 -19.28 -29.46
C THR A 653 -3.86 -19.46 -28.00
N GLN A 654 -4.18 -18.46 -27.17
CA GLN A 654 -3.85 -18.38 -25.76
C GLN A 654 -5.12 -18.13 -24.96
N ILE A 655 -5.55 -19.09 -24.15
CA ILE A 655 -6.79 -19.00 -23.35
C ILE A 655 -6.44 -18.97 -21.87
N GLY A 656 -6.79 -17.93 -21.13
CA GLY A 656 -6.58 -17.84 -19.68
C GLY A 656 -5.11 -17.79 -19.27
N VAL A 657 -4.32 -16.94 -19.92
CA VAL A 657 -2.90 -16.74 -19.58
C VAL A 657 -2.76 -15.78 -18.40
N LYS A 658 -1.94 -16.17 -17.41
CA LYS A 658 -1.59 -15.35 -16.26
C LYS A 658 -0.07 -15.23 -16.12
N VAL A 659 0.41 -14.01 -16.05
CA VAL A 659 1.79 -13.67 -15.70
C VAL A 659 1.71 -12.86 -14.41
N GLU A 660 2.12 -13.44 -13.28
CA GLU A 660 1.90 -12.89 -11.95
C GLU A 660 3.22 -12.86 -11.15
N GLU A 661 3.56 -11.70 -10.57
CA GLU A 661 4.73 -11.55 -9.68
C GLU A 661 6.06 -11.95 -10.34
N CYS A 662 6.18 -11.78 -11.66
CA CYS A 662 7.38 -12.16 -12.42
C CYS A 662 8.32 -10.97 -12.61
N VAL A 663 9.63 -11.24 -12.63
CA VAL A 663 10.68 -10.33 -13.09
C VAL A 663 11.18 -10.84 -14.43
N VAL A 664 11.02 -10.04 -15.49
CA VAL A 664 11.43 -10.41 -16.84
C VAL A 664 12.32 -9.34 -17.43
N VAL A 665 13.55 -9.72 -17.75
CA VAL A 665 14.57 -8.84 -18.34
C VAL A 665 15.01 -9.45 -19.67
N ALA A 666 14.65 -8.82 -20.77
CA ALA A 666 15.02 -9.28 -22.11
C ALA A 666 14.94 -8.12 -23.11
N PRO A 667 15.47 -8.26 -24.33
CA PRO A 667 15.20 -7.32 -25.42
C PRO A 667 13.69 -7.06 -25.61
N ILE A 668 12.89 -8.12 -25.64
CA ILE A 668 11.43 -8.07 -25.54
C ILE A 668 11.00 -8.83 -24.29
N ALA A 669 10.56 -8.15 -23.22
CA ALA A 669 10.26 -8.84 -21.95
C ALA A 669 9.08 -9.81 -22.11
N LEU A 670 7.95 -9.31 -22.61
CA LEU A 670 6.76 -10.10 -22.89
C LEU A 670 6.24 -9.75 -24.30
N GLY A 671 6.00 -10.75 -25.15
CA GLY A 671 5.42 -10.45 -26.45
C GLY A 671 5.06 -11.67 -27.27
N SER A 672 4.97 -11.49 -28.58
CA SER A 672 4.76 -12.57 -29.54
C SER A 672 5.79 -12.53 -30.66
N ARG A 673 6.21 -13.71 -31.12
CA ARG A 673 7.08 -13.88 -32.30
C ARG A 673 6.32 -13.66 -33.60
N SER A 674 4.97 -13.62 -33.57
CA SER A 674 4.12 -13.25 -34.71
C SER A 674 4.48 -11.91 -35.34
N THR A 675 5.14 -11.05 -34.57
CA THR A 675 5.57 -9.75 -35.08
C THR A 675 6.64 -9.86 -36.16
N PHE A 676 7.50 -10.89 -36.18
CA PHE A 676 8.73 -10.84 -36.98
C PHE A 676 9.07 -12.06 -37.84
N GLY A 677 8.33 -13.17 -37.77
CA GLY A 677 8.76 -14.40 -38.44
C GLY A 677 7.66 -15.36 -38.87
N LEU A 678 8.11 -16.35 -39.66
CA LEU A 678 7.38 -17.58 -39.87
C LEU A 678 7.69 -18.54 -38.71
N ASP A 679 6.81 -19.48 -38.39
CA ASP A 679 7.15 -20.57 -37.47
C ASP A 679 8.18 -21.55 -38.09
N ALA A 680 8.51 -22.61 -37.35
CA ALA A 680 9.44 -23.65 -37.80
C ALA A 680 9.01 -24.37 -39.09
N ASP A 681 7.72 -24.32 -39.43
CA ASP A 681 7.14 -24.94 -40.62
C ASP A 681 7.01 -23.96 -41.79
N GLY A 682 7.36 -22.68 -41.58
CA GLY A 682 7.28 -21.64 -42.60
C GLY A 682 5.90 -20.96 -42.69
N ASP A 683 5.02 -21.15 -41.70
CA ASP A 683 3.70 -20.52 -41.62
C ASP A 683 3.73 -19.20 -40.85
N LEU A 684 2.78 -18.29 -41.14
CA LEU A 684 2.65 -17.03 -40.41
C LEU A 684 2.30 -17.31 -38.95
N THR A 685 3.16 -16.89 -38.02
CA THR A 685 2.80 -16.87 -36.60
C THR A 685 1.76 -15.77 -36.35
N PHE A 686 0.78 -16.07 -35.49
CA PHE A 686 -0.21 -15.11 -34.99
C PHE A 686 -0.26 -15.22 -33.46
N ALA A 687 -0.91 -14.27 -32.79
CA ALA A 687 -1.23 -14.36 -31.36
C ALA A 687 -2.70 -14.01 -31.12
N ALA A 688 -3.44 -14.86 -30.43
CA ALA A 688 -4.86 -14.65 -30.14
C ALA A 688 -5.15 -14.91 -28.66
N PHE A 689 -5.61 -13.91 -27.94
CA PHE A 689 -5.79 -13.97 -26.49
C PHE A 689 -7.27 -14.01 -26.10
N ALA A 690 -7.67 -15.00 -25.32
CA ALA A 690 -8.94 -15.03 -24.61
C ALA A 690 -8.63 -15.05 -23.12
N GLU A 691 -8.67 -13.90 -22.46
CA GLU A 691 -8.22 -13.68 -21.07
C GLU A 691 -6.69 -13.70 -20.92
N LEU A 692 -6.07 -12.52 -21.05
CA LEU A 692 -4.66 -12.27 -20.76
C LEU A 692 -4.55 -11.40 -19.50
N ARG A 693 -3.81 -11.86 -18.49
CA ARG A 693 -3.55 -11.09 -17.26
C ARG A 693 -2.06 -10.99 -17.00
N VAL A 694 -1.56 -9.76 -16.86
CA VAL A 694 -0.18 -9.46 -16.47
C VAL A 694 -0.25 -8.57 -15.24
N LEU A 695 0.09 -9.14 -14.08
CA LEU A 695 -0.19 -8.55 -12.78
C LEU A 695 1.08 -8.52 -11.92
N ASP A 696 1.33 -7.37 -11.29
CA ASP A 696 2.38 -7.24 -10.28
C ASP A 696 3.78 -7.65 -10.79
N CYS A 697 4.05 -7.44 -12.09
CA CYS A 697 5.31 -7.83 -12.74
C CYS A 697 6.29 -6.66 -12.85
N ILE A 698 7.58 -6.99 -12.88
CA ILE A 698 8.67 -6.08 -13.29
C ILE A 698 9.11 -6.51 -14.70
N LEU A 699 8.89 -5.66 -15.70
CA LEU A 699 9.16 -5.96 -17.10
C LEU A 699 10.20 -4.97 -17.63
N PHE A 700 11.41 -5.45 -17.87
CA PHE A 700 12.50 -4.67 -18.47
C PHE A 700 12.72 -5.10 -19.91
N GLY A 701 12.40 -4.21 -20.85
CA GLY A 701 12.58 -4.40 -22.28
C GLY A 701 13.78 -3.61 -22.82
N GLY A 702 14.86 -4.29 -23.20
CA GLY A 702 15.99 -3.64 -23.87
C GLY A 702 15.68 -3.05 -25.26
N ARG A 703 14.51 -3.36 -25.81
CA ARG A 703 13.97 -2.79 -27.06
C ARG A 703 12.50 -2.42 -26.95
N ILE A 704 11.68 -3.36 -26.48
CA ILE A 704 10.27 -3.13 -26.16
C ILE A 704 9.92 -3.95 -24.92
N ALA A 705 9.30 -3.39 -23.89
CA ALA A 705 8.97 -4.22 -22.72
C ALA A 705 7.80 -5.16 -23.00
N VAL A 706 6.69 -4.65 -23.55
CA VAL A 706 5.53 -5.47 -23.92
C VAL A 706 5.18 -5.28 -25.39
N GLN A 707 5.10 -6.36 -26.17
CA GLN A 707 4.82 -6.29 -27.60
C GLN A 707 3.78 -7.32 -28.09
N PHE A 708 2.61 -6.84 -28.49
CA PHE A 708 1.61 -7.62 -29.21
C PHE A 708 1.08 -6.81 -30.39
N ASP A 709 1.68 -6.98 -31.57
CA ASP A 709 1.34 -6.21 -32.77
C ASP A 709 1.38 -7.04 -34.08
N ARG A 710 0.92 -6.44 -35.18
CA ARG A 710 0.83 -6.99 -36.54
C ARG A 710 -0.20 -8.10 -36.73
N VAL A 711 0.08 -9.31 -36.24
CA VAL A 711 -0.81 -10.49 -36.41
C VAL A 711 -1.32 -10.92 -35.03
N ALA A 712 -1.95 -9.99 -34.32
CA ALA A 712 -2.44 -10.17 -32.97
C ALA A 712 -3.95 -9.94 -32.87
N MET A 713 -4.65 -10.66 -31.99
CA MET A 713 -6.08 -10.51 -31.75
C MET A 713 -6.40 -10.70 -30.26
N ASN A 714 -7.29 -9.88 -29.72
CA ASN A 714 -7.90 -10.07 -28.40
C ASN A 714 -9.38 -10.46 -28.56
N ILE A 715 -9.74 -11.60 -27.98
CA ILE A 715 -11.06 -12.24 -28.07
C ILE A 715 -11.86 -12.00 -26.77
N SER A 716 -11.25 -11.45 -25.71
CA SER A 716 -11.92 -11.22 -24.43
C SER A 716 -11.27 -10.08 -23.64
N ALA A 717 -11.12 -10.21 -22.32
CA ALA A 717 -10.45 -9.22 -21.49
C ALA A 717 -8.92 -9.39 -21.53
N ALA A 718 -8.20 -8.30 -21.76
CA ALA A 718 -6.77 -8.19 -21.51
C ALA A 718 -6.54 -7.16 -20.39
N LEU A 719 -5.81 -7.55 -19.34
CA LEU A 719 -5.55 -6.72 -18.17
C LEU A 719 -4.06 -6.69 -17.84
N LEU A 720 -3.48 -5.50 -17.87
CA LEU A 720 -2.13 -5.22 -17.38
C LEU A 720 -2.25 -4.27 -16.19
N SER A 721 -2.05 -4.77 -14.96
CA SER A 721 -2.29 -3.99 -13.74
C SER A 721 -1.14 -4.07 -12.75
N ARG A 722 -0.81 -2.94 -12.11
CA ARG A 722 0.25 -2.83 -11.08
C ARG A 722 1.63 -3.30 -11.55
N ASN A 723 1.94 -3.07 -12.83
CA ASN A 723 3.23 -3.46 -13.39
C ASN A 723 4.24 -2.31 -13.31
N LEU A 724 5.50 -2.67 -13.13
CA LEU A 724 6.64 -1.77 -13.29
C LEU A 724 7.31 -2.09 -14.63
N VAL A 725 7.22 -1.16 -15.57
CA VAL A 725 7.66 -1.34 -16.95
C VAL A 725 8.79 -0.36 -17.26
N PHE A 726 9.94 -0.90 -17.64
CA PHE A 726 11.10 -0.13 -18.07
C PHE A 726 11.51 -0.54 -19.48
N SER A 727 11.82 0.43 -20.35
CA SER A 727 12.38 0.11 -21.65
C SER A 727 13.33 1.17 -22.19
N SER A 728 14.44 0.76 -22.81
CA SER A 728 15.28 1.66 -23.63
C SER A 728 14.68 1.95 -25.03
N GLY A 729 13.49 1.43 -25.33
CA GLY A 729 12.75 1.74 -26.55
C GLY A 729 11.29 2.06 -26.25
N THR A 730 10.35 1.27 -26.78
CA THR A 730 8.91 1.46 -26.50
C THR A 730 8.52 0.72 -25.22
N GLY A 731 7.77 1.34 -24.31
CA GLY A 731 7.29 0.66 -23.10
C GLY A 731 6.33 -0.49 -23.43
N ILE A 732 5.09 -0.15 -23.76
CA ILE A 732 4.03 -1.10 -24.12
C ILE A 732 3.53 -0.79 -25.52
N ARG A 733 3.59 -1.79 -26.41
CA ARG A 733 3.05 -1.74 -27.77
C ARG A 733 2.01 -2.83 -27.95
N ILE A 734 0.75 -2.42 -28.02
CA ILE A 734 -0.37 -3.32 -28.26
C ILE A 734 -1.16 -2.80 -29.45
N ASN A 735 -1.18 -3.54 -30.55
CA ASN A 735 -1.98 -3.23 -31.74
C ASN A 735 -2.57 -4.53 -32.32
N TRP A 736 -3.81 -4.81 -31.97
CA TRP A 736 -4.49 -6.07 -32.31
C TRP A 736 -5.93 -5.85 -32.79
N ALA A 737 -6.52 -6.89 -33.37
CA ALA A 737 -7.96 -6.91 -33.65
C ALA A 737 -8.73 -7.28 -32.39
N GLU A 738 -9.95 -6.76 -32.22
CA GLU A 738 -10.83 -7.14 -31.12
C GLU A 738 -12.17 -7.68 -31.64
N ILE A 739 -12.75 -8.65 -30.91
CA ILE A 739 -14.15 -9.04 -31.15
C ILE A 739 -15.08 -8.10 -30.37
N PRO A 740 -16.37 -7.97 -30.76
CA PRO A 740 -17.33 -7.24 -29.95
C PRO A 740 -17.36 -7.77 -28.51
N ALA A 741 -17.18 -6.88 -27.52
CA ALA A 741 -17.05 -7.14 -26.08
C ALA A 741 -15.65 -7.52 -25.55
N ALA A 742 -14.63 -7.63 -26.41
CA ALA A 742 -13.24 -7.63 -25.94
C ALA A 742 -12.86 -6.23 -25.41
N SER A 743 -11.90 -6.20 -24.49
CA SER A 743 -11.41 -4.94 -23.91
C SER A 743 -9.97 -5.04 -23.44
N LEU A 744 -9.23 -3.95 -23.56
CA LEU A 744 -7.91 -3.76 -23.00
C LEU A 744 -7.95 -2.77 -21.84
N SER A 745 -7.43 -3.19 -20.68
CA SER A 745 -7.22 -2.32 -19.52
C SER A 745 -5.75 -2.32 -19.11
N ILE A 746 -5.19 -1.12 -18.95
CA ILE A 746 -3.87 -0.87 -18.38
C ILE A 746 -4.06 0.07 -17.21
N ASP A 747 -3.78 -0.38 -15.99
CA ASP A 747 -4.05 0.41 -14.78
C ASP A 747 -2.98 0.32 -13.70
N ASN A 748 -2.89 1.37 -12.88
CA ASN A 748 -2.02 1.46 -11.70
C ASN A 748 -0.56 1.06 -11.97
N SER A 749 -0.08 1.27 -13.20
CA SER A 749 1.25 0.82 -13.64
C SER A 749 2.19 2.01 -13.77
N THR A 750 3.46 1.78 -13.46
CA THR A 750 4.55 2.75 -13.72
C THR A 750 5.26 2.33 -14.98
N ILE A 751 5.28 3.20 -15.99
CA ILE A 751 5.81 2.92 -17.31
C ILE A 751 6.83 4.00 -17.65
N VAL A 752 8.10 3.60 -17.75
CA VAL A 752 9.21 4.46 -18.13
C VAL A 752 9.86 3.87 -19.38
N ALA A 753 9.91 4.66 -20.44
CA ALA A 753 10.48 4.23 -21.71
C ALA A 753 11.39 5.32 -22.27
N ASP A 754 12.40 5.03 -23.09
CA ASP A 754 13.20 6.09 -23.73
C ASP A 754 12.52 6.68 -24.98
N ARG A 755 11.56 5.96 -25.57
CA ARG A 755 10.69 6.40 -26.68
C ARG A 755 9.24 6.38 -26.24
N THR A 756 8.29 6.20 -27.18
CA THR A 756 6.86 6.16 -26.85
C THR A 756 6.56 5.18 -25.72
N ALA A 757 5.95 5.65 -24.63
CA ALA A 757 5.70 4.80 -23.47
C ALA A 757 4.55 3.82 -23.71
N LEU A 758 3.45 4.28 -24.30
CA LEU A 758 2.29 3.47 -24.66
C LEU A 758 1.87 3.70 -26.11
N LEU A 759 1.85 2.65 -26.92
CA LEU A 759 1.28 2.65 -28.27
C LEU A 759 0.14 1.64 -28.34
N ILE A 760 -1.10 2.13 -28.47
CA ILE A 760 -2.32 1.32 -28.30
C ILE A 760 -3.24 1.42 -29.53
N GLY A 761 -3.55 0.26 -30.12
CA GLY A 761 -4.57 0.05 -31.14
C GLY A 761 -5.49 -1.11 -30.74
N ALA A 762 -6.64 -0.78 -30.13
CA ALA A 762 -7.65 -1.72 -29.64
C ALA A 762 -9.05 -1.11 -29.79
N ASP A 763 -10.12 -1.91 -29.82
CA ASP A 763 -11.49 -1.42 -29.95
C ASP A 763 -11.95 -0.66 -28.72
N THR A 764 -11.63 -1.18 -27.53
CA THR A 764 -11.92 -0.49 -26.26
C THR A 764 -10.69 -0.45 -25.36
N ALA A 765 -10.02 0.70 -25.31
CA ALA A 765 -8.83 0.91 -24.48
C ALA A 765 -9.16 1.68 -23.20
N ARG A 766 -8.72 1.19 -22.05
CA ARG A 766 -8.77 1.90 -20.76
C ARG A 766 -7.36 2.02 -20.20
N ILE A 767 -6.91 3.27 -20.03
CA ILE A 767 -5.60 3.60 -19.47
C ILE A 767 -5.85 4.47 -18.24
N LEU A 768 -5.70 3.88 -17.05
CA LEU A 768 -6.24 4.41 -15.80
C LEU A 768 -5.17 4.51 -14.73
N ASP A 769 -5.03 5.69 -14.12
CA ASP A 769 -4.24 5.90 -12.90
C ASP A 769 -2.77 5.41 -13.03
N CYS A 770 -2.18 5.51 -14.23
CA CYS A 770 -0.79 5.14 -14.49
C CYS A 770 0.17 6.33 -14.31
N GLU A 771 1.42 6.02 -13.97
CA GLU A 771 2.55 6.96 -14.01
C GLU A 771 3.38 6.67 -15.26
N ILE A 772 3.51 7.66 -16.15
CA ILE A 772 4.03 7.47 -17.50
C ILE A 772 5.12 8.51 -17.80
N SER A 773 6.30 8.02 -18.19
CA SER A 773 7.40 8.84 -18.69
C SER A 773 8.00 8.19 -19.94
N ALA A 774 8.39 9.03 -20.89
CA ALA A 774 9.15 8.70 -22.08
C ALA A 774 10.54 9.34 -21.95
N GLY A 775 11.47 9.04 -22.86
CA GLY A 775 12.78 9.66 -22.87
C GLY A 775 12.89 10.79 -23.87
N ASP A 776 14.10 11.35 -23.92
CA ASP A 776 14.46 12.49 -24.76
C ASP A 776 14.46 12.17 -26.28
N GLU A 777 14.27 10.89 -26.68
CA GLU A 777 14.28 10.44 -28.10
C GLU A 777 12.93 10.63 -28.83
N GLY A 778 12.21 11.72 -28.57
CA GLY A 778 11.01 12.13 -29.34
C GLY A 778 9.77 11.25 -29.14
N GLY A 779 9.62 10.57 -28.01
CA GLY A 779 8.48 9.69 -27.71
C GLY A 779 7.24 10.40 -27.16
N ASP A 780 6.04 9.97 -27.58
CA ASP A 780 4.77 10.35 -26.94
C ASP A 780 4.56 9.54 -25.64
N GLY A 781 3.83 10.10 -24.66
CA GLY A 781 3.41 9.35 -23.47
C GLY A 781 2.42 8.24 -23.84
N ILE A 782 1.25 8.64 -24.35
CA ILE A 782 0.22 7.72 -24.87
C ILE A 782 -0.06 8.06 -26.32
N LEU A 783 0.13 7.09 -27.22
CA LEU A 783 -0.21 7.17 -28.64
C LEU A 783 -1.33 6.18 -28.97
N LEU A 784 -2.53 6.70 -29.24
CA LEU A 784 -3.61 5.91 -29.83
C LEU A 784 -3.44 5.83 -31.36
N VAL A 785 -3.44 4.62 -31.89
CA VAL A 785 -3.34 4.34 -33.33
C VAL A 785 -4.59 3.60 -33.81
N PRO A 786 -4.89 3.61 -35.12
CA PRO A 786 -5.85 2.68 -35.67
C PRO A 786 -5.49 1.24 -35.27
N ASN A 787 -6.48 0.45 -34.86
CA ASN A 787 -6.29 -0.98 -34.69
C ASN A 787 -5.99 -1.65 -36.06
N ILE A 788 -5.68 -2.95 -36.06
CA ILE A 788 -5.36 -3.66 -37.32
C ILE A 788 -6.58 -3.92 -38.21
N VAL A 789 -7.81 -3.67 -37.74
CA VAL A 789 -9.04 -3.86 -38.50
C VAL A 789 -9.31 -2.60 -39.32
N PRO A 790 -9.27 -2.65 -40.67
CA PRO A 790 -9.48 -1.47 -41.49
C PRO A 790 -10.84 -0.81 -41.19
N GLU A 791 -10.83 0.51 -41.04
CA GLU A 791 -12.03 1.33 -40.81
C GLU A 791 -12.80 1.04 -39.50
N ALA A 792 -12.25 0.25 -38.59
CA ALA A 792 -12.84 0.06 -37.27
C ALA A 792 -12.87 1.39 -36.50
N ARG A 793 -13.98 1.62 -35.79
CA ARG A 793 -14.14 2.78 -34.92
C ARG A 793 -13.92 2.36 -33.48
N THR A 794 -12.91 2.94 -32.87
CA THR A 794 -12.47 2.54 -31.53
C THR A 794 -12.91 3.55 -30.47
N ASP A 795 -13.04 3.09 -29.23
CA ASP A 795 -13.32 3.91 -28.04
C ASP A 795 -12.13 3.88 -27.08
N ALA A 796 -11.89 4.98 -26.37
CA ALA A 796 -10.83 5.03 -25.37
C ALA A 796 -11.18 5.89 -24.14
N GLN A 797 -10.70 5.44 -22.99
CA GLN A 797 -10.72 6.17 -21.72
C GLN A 797 -9.29 6.33 -21.21
N ILE A 798 -8.83 7.58 -21.09
CA ILE A 798 -7.52 7.94 -20.55
C ILE A 798 -7.77 8.82 -19.34
N ILE A 799 -7.72 8.23 -18.14
CA ILE A 799 -8.22 8.87 -16.92
C ILE A 799 -7.22 8.76 -15.78
N GLY A 800 -6.97 9.87 -15.08
CA GLY A 800 -6.21 9.86 -13.82
C GLY A 800 -4.70 9.63 -13.96
N ASN A 801 -4.16 9.69 -15.17
CA ASN A 801 -2.76 9.39 -15.42
C ASN A 801 -1.86 10.59 -15.09
N THR A 802 -0.64 10.32 -14.62
CA THR A 802 0.44 11.30 -14.48
C THR A 802 1.46 11.06 -15.59
N ILE A 803 1.59 12.00 -16.51
CA ILE A 803 2.40 11.90 -17.73
C ILE A 803 3.45 13.01 -17.72
N PHE A 804 4.73 12.68 -17.82
CA PHE A 804 5.78 13.69 -17.70
C PHE A 804 7.11 13.37 -18.39
N ASP A 805 7.90 14.43 -18.58
CA ASP A 805 9.27 14.40 -19.11
C ASP A 805 9.30 13.69 -20.47
N LEU A 806 8.70 14.30 -21.49
CA LEU A 806 8.55 13.70 -22.83
C LEU A 806 9.08 14.63 -23.91
N ALA A 807 9.81 14.09 -24.89
CA ALA A 807 10.15 14.86 -26.09
C ALA A 807 9.01 14.94 -27.14
N GLY A 808 7.93 14.16 -26.98
CA GLY A 808 6.74 14.19 -27.84
C GLY A 808 5.54 14.88 -27.19
N ALA A 809 4.33 14.39 -27.48
CA ALA A 809 3.10 14.80 -26.82
C ALA A 809 2.76 13.91 -25.61
N GLY A 810 2.10 14.49 -24.60
CA GLY A 810 1.54 13.72 -23.48
C GLY A 810 0.59 12.63 -23.97
N ILE A 811 -0.44 13.03 -24.73
CA ILE A 811 -1.41 12.13 -25.35
C ILE A 811 -1.58 12.51 -26.82
N ARG A 812 -1.29 11.57 -27.72
CA ARG A 812 -1.53 11.70 -29.15
C ARG A 812 -2.58 10.71 -29.64
N ILE A 813 -3.50 11.20 -30.47
CA ILE A 813 -4.62 10.41 -30.99
C ILE A 813 -4.60 10.43 -32.51
N SER A 814 -4.51 9.24 -33.10
CA SER A 814 -4.58 9.02 -34.55
C SER A 814 -5.63 7.98 -34.90
N GLY A 815 -6.15 8.01 -36.13
CA GLY A 815 -7.14 7.05 -36.60
C GLY A 815 -8.60 7.44 -36.37
N ILE A 816 -9.48 6.45 -36.49
CA ILE A 816 -10.93 6.65 -36.51
C ILE A 816 -11.51 6.18 -35.17
N HIS A 817 -12.18 7.10 -34.45
CA HIS A 817 -12.70 6.84 -33.12
C HIS A 817 -14.18 7.22 -33.00
N ASP A 818 -14.91 6.47 -32.16
CA ASP A 818 -16.28 6.81 -31.77
C ASP A 818 -16.26 7.78 -30.60
N THR A 819 -15.79 7.33 -29.44
CA THR A 819 -15.78 8.12 -28.20
C THR A 819 -14.41 8.10 -27.54
N ILE A 820 -13.86 9.29 -27.27
CA ILE A 820 -12.62 9.46 -26.52
C ILE A 820 -12.87 10.30 -25.28
N LEU A 821 -12.54 9.74 -24.11
CA LEU A 821 -12.64 10.43 -22.82
C LEU A 821 -11.23 10.62 -22.25
N ILE A 822 -10.81 11.87 -22.06
CA ILE A 822 -9.52 12.24 -21.47
C ILE A 822 -9.79 13.09 -20.24
N LYS A 823 -9.69 12.48 -19.06
CA LYS A 823 -10.17 13.13 -17.82
C LYS A 823 -9.18 13.08 -16.68
N ARG A 824 -9.02 14.18 -15.95
CA ARG A 824 -8.25 14.23 -14.69
C ARG A 824 -6.79 13.76 -14.84
N ASN A 825 -6.17 13.95 -16.00
CA ASN A 825 -4.75 13.64 -16.18
C ASN A 825 -3.89 14.84 -15.79
N LEU A 826 -2.71 14.57 -15.24
CA LEU A 826 -1.65 15.55 -15.03
C LEU A 826 -0.59 15.33 -16.11
N ILE A 827 -0.38 16.30 -16.99
CA ILE A 827 0.55 16.24 -18.11
C ILE A 827 1.54 17.39 -17.98
N ARG A 828 2.84 17.11 -17.90
CA ARG A 828 3.82 18.18 -17.71
C ARG A 828 5.18 17.93 -18.35
N ARG A 829 5.92 18.98 -18.66
CA ARG A 829 7.29 18.88 -19.21
C ARG A 829 7.32 18.02 -20.47
N CYS A 830 6.50 18.38 -21.45
CA CYS A 830 6.52 17.76 -22.77
C CYS A 830 6.97 18.78 -23.82
N ASP A 831 7.53 18.35 -24.95
CA ASP A 831 8.01 19.32 -25.94
C ASP A 831 6.95 19.76 -26.95
N GLU A 832 6.14 18.84 -27.50
CA GLU A 832 5.21 19.17 -28.61
C GLU A 832 3.84 19.64 -28.13
N ALA A 833 3.16 18.80 -27.33
CA ALA A 833 1.83 19.11 -26.84
C ALA A 833 1.42 18.37 -25.55
N GLY A 834 0.45 18.91 -24.82
CA GLY A 834 -0.22 18.14 -23.77
C GLY A 834 -1.10 17.05 -24.38
N ILE A 835 -2.08 17.44 -25.19
CA ILE A 835 -3.01 16.54 -25.89
C ILE A 835 -3.10 16.96 -27.36
N ALA A 836 -2.89 16.04 -28.30
CA ALA A 836 -2.96 16.35 -29.73
C ALA A 836 -3.67 15.25 -30.53
N THR A 837 -4.58 15.65 -31.43
CA THR A 837 -5.10 14.75 -32.48
C THR A 837 -4.33 14.95 -33.77
N THR A 838 -4.03 13.88 -34.51
CA THR A 838 -3.35 13.98 -35.81
C THR A 838 -4.29 14.56 -36.87
N PRO A 839 -3.78 15.19 -37.95
CA PRO A 839 -4.61 15.75 -39.02
C PRO A 839 -5.51 14.73 -39.70
N GLU A 840 -5.13 13.45 -39.68
CA GLU A 840 -5.90 12.33 -40.25
C GLU A 840 -6.98 11.80 -39.31
N ALA A 841 -6.95 12.13 -38.02
CA ALA A 841 -7.88 11.59 -37.03
C ALA A 841 -9.35 11.91 -37.34
N GLU A 842 -10.24 10.98 -37.08
CA GLU A 842 -11.69 11.11 -37.29
C GLU A 842 -12.47 10.69 -36.04
N ILE A 843 -12.91 11.67 -35.24
CA ILE A 843 -13.51 11.40 -33.92
C ILE A 843 -14.98 11.84 -33.91
N ARG A 844 -15.91 10.98 -33.49
CA ARG A 844 -17.34 11.37 -33.37
C ARG A 844 -17.59 12.21 -32.11
N HIS A 845 -17.07 11.77 -30.97
CA HIS A 845 -17.16 12.51 -29.71
C HIS A 845 -15.82 12.47 -28.95
N ILE A 846 -15.35 13.64 -28.52
CA ILE A 846 -14.19 13.76 -27.63
C ILE A 846 -14.53 14.65 -26.43
N ALA A 847 -14.20 14.19 -25.23
CA ALA A 847 -14.32 14.97 -24.00
C ALA A 847 -12.97 15.06 -23.29
N ILE A 848 -12.45 16.28 -23.19
CA ILE A 848 -11.20 16.64 -22.52
C ILE A 848 -11.55 17.47 -21.30
N ASP A 849 -11.53 16.84 -20.13
CA ASP A 849 -12.21 17.32 -18.93
C ASP A 849 -11.31 17.30 -17.69
N ASN A 850 -11.15 18.45 -17.02
CA ASN A 850 -10.40 18.59 -15.78
C ASN A 850 -8.95 18.06 -15.82
N ASN A 851 -8.24 18.22 -16.94
CA ASN A 851 -6.81 17.90 -17.02
C ASN A 851 -5.95 19.10 -16.59
N ALA A 852 -4.79 18.84 -16.00
CA ALA A 852 -3.75 19.83 -15.73
C ALA A 852 -2.60 19.62 -16.72
N ILE A 853 -2.31 20.64 -17.53
CA ILE A 853 -1.31 20.61 -18.60
C ILE A 853 -0.32 21.75 -18.36
N GLU A 854 0.94 21.44 -18.08
CA GLU A 854 1.93 22.41 -17.62
C GLU A 854 3.28 22.24 -18.35
N ASP A 855 4.05 23.32 -18.49
CA ASP A 855 5.43 23.29 -18.98
C ASP A 855 5.60 22.57 -20.33
N ILE A 856 4.82 22.95 -21.34
CA ILE A 856 5.02 22.43 -22.70
C ILE A 856 6.07 23.30 -23.40
N THR A 857 7.23 22.77 -23.76
CA THR A 857 8.41 23.61 -24.05
C THR A 857 8.41 24.23 -25.45
N GLY A 858 8.14 23.43 -26.50
CA GLY A 858 8.27 23.80 -27.91
C GLY A 858 9.71 23.93 -28.43
N ILE A 859 10.69 23.24 -27.83
CA ILE A 859 12.12 23.38 -28.18
C ILE A 859 12.52 22.52 -29.39
N THR A 860 11.87 21.38 -29.61
CA THR A 860 12.24 20.40 -30.63
C THR A 860 11.53 20.66 -31.98
N GLY A 861 12.21 21.37 -32.89
CA GLY A 861 11.86 21.39 -34.32
C GLY A 861 11.37 22.72 -34.90
N GLU A 862 10.94 22.71 -36.17
CA GLU A 862 10.37 23.88 -36.89
C GLU A 862 8.90 24.16 -36.50
N LEU A 863 8.30 23.29 -35.68
CA LEU A 863 6.90 23.33 -35.26
C LEU A 863 6.79 24.01 -33.90
N GLY A 864 5.66 24.65 -33.62
CA GLY A 864 5.42 25.24 -32.31
C GLY A 864 4.78 24.25 -31.34
N ALA A 865 4.27 24.75 -30.21
CA ALA A 865 3.75 23.92 -29.12
C ALA A 865 2.33 24.31 -28.71
N ALA A 866 1.60 23.35 -28.14
CA ALA A 866 0.25 23.61 -27.66
C ALA A 866 -0.16 22.81 -26.42
N GLY A 867 -1.03 23.38 -25.59
CA GLY A 867 -1.65 22.62 -24.50
C GLY A 867 -2.57 21.52 -25.07
N ILE A 868 -3.56 21.93 -25.86
CA ILE A 868 -4.51 21.04 -26.54
C ILE A 868 -4.59 21.39 -28.02
N VAL A 869 -4.46 20.38 -28.89
CA VAL A 869 -4.67 20.50 -30.35
C VAL A 869 -5.75 19.53 -30.80
N LEU A 870 -6.85 20.07 -31.34
CA LEU A 870 -7.93 19.30 -31.93
C LEU A 870 -8.08 19.63 -33.41
N THR A 871 -7.63 18.72 -34.25
CA THR A 871 -7.65 18.84 -35.71
C THR A 871 -9.00 18.47 -36.32
N THR A 872 -9.78 17.56 -35.71
CA THR A 872 -11.14 17.18 -36.16
C THR A 872 -11.91 16.37 -35.11
N ALA A 873 -13.11 16.83 -34.77
CA ALA A 873 -14.15 16.04 -34.10
C ALA A 873 -15.55 16.48 -34.56
N ALA A 874 -16.52 15.55 -34.64
CA ALA A 874 -17.91 15.90 -34.91
C ALA A 874 -18.56 16.64 -33.72
N SER A 875 -18.23 16.22 -32.50
CA SER A 875 -18.54 16.95 -31.27
C SER A 875 -17.36 16.88 -30.30
N GLY A 876 -17.03 18.00 -29.66
CA GLY A 876 -15.91 18.08 -28.73
C GLY A 876 -16.21 18.98 -27.54
N GLN A 877 -15.78 18.55 -26.36
CA GLN A 877 -15.86 19.30 -25.11
C GLN A 877 -14.46 19.46 -24.54
N ILE A 878 -14.04 20.70 -24.30
CA ILE A 878 -12.77 21.04 -23.65
C ILE A 878 -13.16 21.86 -22.41
N VAL A 879 -13.34 21.18 -21.27
CA VAL A 879 -14.00 21.75 -20.10
C VAL A 879 -13.12 21.65 -18.85
N GLY A 880 -13.01 22.76 -18.11
CA GLY A 880 -12.42 22.73 -16.76
C GLY A 880 -10.92 22.40 -16.70
N ASN A 881 -10.19 22.51 -17.81
CA ASN A 881 -8.75 22.19 -17.86
C ASN A 881 -7.90 23.38 -17.35
N GLY A 882 -6.82 23.06 -16.64
CA GLY A 882 -5.75 24.01 -16.32
C GLY A 882 -4.63 23.86 -17.33
N ILE A 883 -4.27 24.93 -18.03
CA ILE A 883 -3.23 24.96 -19.07
C ILE A 883 -2.28 26.09 -18.73
N ASN A 884 -1.02 25.76 -18.42
CA ASN A 884 -0.04 26.73 -17.98
C ASN A 884 1.30 26.55 -18.70
N ASP A 885 2.01 27.66 -18.95
CA ASP A 885 3.38 27.70 -19.46
C ASP A 885 3.59 26.86 -20.74
N ILE A 886 2.97 27.31 -21.84
CA ILE A 886 3.04 26.66 -23.15
C ILE A 886 3.99 27.42 -24.07
N GLY A 887 4.92 26.74 -24.73
CA GLY A 887 5.83 27.29 -25.71
C GLY A 887 6.92 28.22 -25.16
N GLY A 888 7.26 28.11 -23.87
CA GLY A 888 8.22 29.03 -23.22
C GLY A 888 9.63 29.01 -23.83
N GLY A 889 10.03 27.90 -24.46
CA GLY A 889 11.35 27.72 -25.10
C GLY A 889 11.36 27.88 -26.63
N GLY A 890 10.24 28.28 -27.23
CA GLY A 890 10.08 28.37 -28.68
C GLY A 890 10.79 29.56 -29.35
N GLN A 891 10.92 29.50 -30.68
CA GLN A 891 11.60 30.47 -31.54
C GLN A 891 10.65 31.27 -32.45
N ASP A 892 11.16 32.32 -33.09
CA ASP A 892 10.41 33.16 -34.02
C ASP A 892 9.89 32.36 -35.24
N GLY A 893 8.69 32.71 -35.72
CA GLY A 893 8.03 32.02 -36.84
C GLY A 893 7.14 30.83 -36.45
N GLN A 894 7.34 30.25 -35.27
CA GLN A 894 6.50 29.18 -34.71
C GLN A 894 5.13 29.71 -34.22
N VAL A 895 4.18 28.79 -34.06
CA VAL A 895 2.82 29.07 -33.59
C VAL A 895 2.59 28.39 -32.26
N PHE A 896 2.08 29.10 -31.27
CA PHE A 896 1.81 28.56 -29.93
C PHE A 896 0.36 28.77 -29.54
N ALA A 897 -0.25 27.78 -28.88
CA ALA A 897 -1.62 27.90 -28.42
C ALA A 897 -1.88 27.18 -27.10
N GLY A 898 -2.65 27.78 -26.19
CA GLY A 898 -3.18 27.03 -25.04
C GLY A 898 -4.14 25.94 -25.54
N ILE A 899 -5.13 26.36 -26.32
CA ILE A 899 -6.07 25.46 -27.02
C ILE A 899 -6.10 25.86 -28.49
N ALA A 900 -5.86 24.91 -29.39
CA ALA A 900 -5.94 25.09 -30.83
C ALA A 900 -6.94 24.12 -31.44
N VAL A 901 -7.89 24.63 -32.22
CA VAL A 901 -8.93 23.83 -32.88
C VAL A 901 -9.01 24.18 -34.36
N GLN A 902 -9.09 23.18 -35.21
CA GLN A 902 -9.41 23.31 -36.63
C GLN A 902 -10.41 22.21 -37.03
N GLY A 903 -11.17 22.41 -38.11
CA GLY A 903 -11.89 21.31 -38.78
C GLY A 903 -13.00 20.60 -37.99
N SER A 904 -13.38 21.09 -36.81
CA SER A 904 -14.34 20.44 -35.91
C SER A 904 -15.74 21.04 -36.00
N ALA A 905 -16.79 20.21 -35.85
CA ALA A 905 -18.16 20.61 -36.19
C ALA A 905 -18.95 21.31 -35.07
N ALA A 906 -18.90 20.78 -33.85
CA ALA A 906 -19.51 21.40 -32.69
C ALA A 906 -18.54 21.32 -31.50
N ILE A 907 -18.02 22.47 -31.07
CA ILE A 907 -17.02 22.53 -30.00
C ILE A 907 -17.49 23.45 -28.89
N ASP A 908 -17.43 22.94 -27.65
CA ASP A 908 -17.55 23.74 -26.43
C ASP A 908 -16.20 23.83 -25.72
N ILE A 909 -15.73 25.05 -25.51
CA ILE A 909 -14.52 25.37 -24.76
C ILE A 909 -14.96 26.18 -23.55
N SER A 910 -15.07 25.54 -22.38
CA SER A 910 -15.61 26.23 -21.22
C SER A 910 -14.89 25.98 -19.90
N HIS A 911 -14.93 26.96 -19.00
CA HIS A 911 -14.38 26.84 -17.64
C HIS A 911 -12.87 26.51 -17.58
N ASN A 912 -12.10 26.73 -18.66
CA ASN A 912 -10.66 26.47 -18.66
C ASN A 912 -9.89 27.66 -18.06
N THR A 913 -8.76 27.37 -17.43
CA THR A 913 -7.77 28.37 -17.00
C THR A 913 -6.54 28.23 -17.88
N ILE A 914 -6.21 29.25 -18.66
CA ILE A 914 -5.12 29.27 -19.64
C ILE A 914 -4.18 30.41 -19.29
N ILE A 915 -2.93 30.09 -18.96
CA ILE A 915 -1.94 31.06 -18.47
C ILE A 915 -0.63 30.90 -19.25
N ALA A 916 0.00 32.04 -19.58
CA ALA A 916 1.37 32.09 -20.08
C ALA A 916 1.65 31.25 -21.34
N VAL A 917 0.93 31.53 -22.43
CA VAL A 917 1.16 30.89 -23.74
C VAL A 917 2.11 31.72 -24.60
N GLY A 918 3.08 31.05 -25.21
CA GLY A 918 4.12 31.59 -26.09
C GLY A 918 5.40 32.03 -25.36
N PRO A 919 6.51 32.15 -26.09
CA PRO A 919 7.76 32.70 -25.58
C PRO A 919 7.71 34.23 -25.49
N ASP A 920 8.72 34.82 -24.84
CA ASP A 920 8.89 36.27 -24.71
C ASP A 920 9.43 36.93 -26.00
N SER A 921 8.69 36.80 -27.10
CA SER A 921 9.02 37.41 -28.39
C SER A 921 7.88 38.21 -28.99
N ALA A 922 8.23 39.24 -29.76
CA ALA A 922 7.30 40.04 -30.53
C ALA A 922 7.05 39.51 -31.96
N GLU A 923 7.82 38.52 -32.39
CA GLU A 923 7.74 37.94 -33.76
C GLU A 923 7.06 36.57 -33.78
N VAL A 924 6.61 36.07 -32.62
CA VAL A 924 5.87 34.81 -32.49
C VAL A 924 4.37 34.98 -32.68
N ARG A 925 3.69 33.89 -33.01
CA ARG A 925 2.22 33.83 -33.08
C ARG A 925 1.71 33.02 -31.89
N ALA A 926 1.30 33.70 -30.82
CA ALA A 926 0.83 33.03 -29.61
C ALA A 926 -0.65 33.34 -29.33
N TYR A 927 -1.39 32.29 -28.93
CA TYR A 927 -2.84 32.38 -28.73
C TYR A 927 -3.25 31.70 -27.41
N GLY A 928 -4.10 32.33 -26.59
CA GLY A 928 -4.76 31.60 -25.50
C GLY A 928 -5.65 30.50 -26.05
N ILE A 929 -6.64 30.89 -26.87
CA ILE A 929 -7.50 30.00 -27.64
C ILE A 929 -7.41 30.40 -29.12
N TYR A 930 -7.05 29.45 -29.98
CA TYR A 930 -7.02 29.60 -31.43
C TYR A 930 -8.00 28.65 -32.11
N VAL A 931 -8.96 29.20 -32.85
CA VAL A 931 -9.90 28.42 -33.66
C VAL A 931 -9.67 28.77 -35.13
N ALA A 932 -8.93 27.92 -35.82
CA ALA A 932 -8.59 28.06 -37.23
C ALA A 932 -9.78 27.66 -38.12
N PRO A 933 -9.97 28.31 -39.29
CA PRO A 933 -11.00 27.93 -40.24
C PRO A 933 -10.69 26.57 -40.90
N PRO A 934 -11.72 25.81 -41.33
CA PRO A 934 -13.14 26.16 -41.33
C PRO A 934 -13.76 26.06 -39.92
N VAL A 935 -14.52 27.09 -39.52
CA VAL A 935 -15.18 27.17 -38.21
C VAL A 935 -16.67 26.89 -38.37
N LEU A 936 -17.16 25.84 -37.70
CA LEU A 936 -18.57 25.47 -37.67
C LEU A 936 -19.25 26.09 -36.43
N THR A 937 -19.81 25.30 -35.51
CA THR A 937 -20.42 25.81 -34.28
C THR A 937 -19.39 25.79 -33.16
N VAL A 938 -19.12 26.96 -32.57
CA VAL A 938 -18.18 27.08 -31.45
C VAL A 938 -18.78 27.92 -30.34
N THR A 939 -18.70 27.38 -29.11
CA THR A 939 -18.99 28.11 -27.88
C THR A 939 -17.70 28.22 -27.07
N ILE A 940 -17.35 29.43 -26.68
CA ILE A 940 -16.23 29.72 -25.78
C ILE A 940 -16.83 30.43 -24.57
N SER A 941 -16.90 29.75 -23.42
CA SER A 941 -17.59 30.29 -22.25
C SER A 941 -16.85 30.16 -20.92
N ASP A 942 -16.91 31.20 -20.09
CA ASP A 942 -16.43 31.15 -18.70
C ASP A 942 -14.94 30.74 -18.55
N ASN A 943 -14.11 31.02 -19.56
CA ASN A 943 -12.67 30.75 -19.50
C ASN A 943 -11.91 31.91 -18.88
N ARG A 944 -10.81 31.61 -18.17
CA ARG A 944 -9.85 32.58 -17.64
C ARG A 944 -8.54 32.49 -18.43
N ILE A 945 -8.24 33.52 -19.21
CA ILE A 945 -7.12 33.55 -20.15
C ILE A 945 -6.18 34.69 -19.78
N ILE A 946 -4.95 34.38 -19.40
CA ILE A 946 -3.98 35.35 -18.89
C ILE A 946 -2.69 35.24 -19.68
N ALA A 947 -2.25 36.35 -20.27
CA ALA A 947 -0.95 36.43 -20.93
C ALA A 947 0.21 36.23 -19.94
N ARG A 948 1.39 35.89 -20.44
CA ARG A 948 2.60 35.79 -19.62
C ARG A 948 2.86 37.14 -18.90
N PRO A 949 3.11 37.14 -17.58
CA PRO A 949 3.36 38.37 -16.82
C PRO A 949 4.55 39.18 -17.39
N ALA A 950 4.52 40.50 -17.22
CA ALA A 950 5.62 41.39 -17.60
C ALA A 950 6.85 41.20 -16.70
N ALA A 951 8.05 41.09 -17.30
CA ALA A 951 9.31 41.20 -16.55
C ALA A 951 9.72 42.67 -16.35
N ALA A 952 9.44 43.54 -17.33
CA ALA A 952 9.58 44.99 -17.26
C ALA A 952 8.40 45.73 -17.90
N ALA A 953 8.21 47.01 -17.54
CA ALA A 953 7.08 47.84 -18.00
C ALA A 953 7.10 48.15 -19.52
N SER A 954 8.23 47.98 -20.20
CA SER A 954 8.41 48.24 -21.65
C SER A 954 8.18 47.02 -22.53
N ASP A 955 7.87 45.86 -21.95
CA ASP A 955 7.80 44.58 -22.68
C ASP A 955 6.48 44.44 -23.45
N PHE A 956 6.58 44.08 -24.73
CA PHE A 956 5.42 43.79 -25.58
C PHE A 956 5.40 42.32 -26.01
N LEU A 957 4.21 41.81 -26.38
CA LEU A 957 3.99 40.45 -26.86
C LEU A 957 3.16 40.45 -28.15
N SER A 958 3.52 39.58 -29.09
CA SER A 958 2.62 39.20 -30.18
C SER A 958 1.73 38.05 -29.72
N TRP A 959 0.69 38.41 -28.96
CA TRP A 959 -0.20 37.49 -28.27
C TRP A 959 -1.66 37.92 -28.40
N ARG A 960 -2.56 36.94 -28.57
CA ARG A 960 -4.02 37.14 -28.52
C ARG A 960 -4.63 36.19 -27.51
N GLY A 961 -5.58 36.65 -26.72
CA GLY A 961 -6.32 35.79 -25.80
C GLY A 961 -7.24 34.83 -26.54
N ILE A 962 -8.04 35.35 -27.48
CA ILE A 962 -8.96 34.55 -28.30
C ILE A 962 -8.82 34.98 -29.77
N GLN A 963 -8.47 34.02 -30.62
CA GLN A 963 -8.45 34.17 -32.07
C GLN A 963 -9.42 33.18 -32.70
N ILE A 964 -10.39 33.66 -33.48
CA ILE A 964 -11.23 32.81 -34.33
C ILE A 964 -11.08 33.28 -35.78
N GLY A 965 -10.73 32.37 -36.68
CA GLY A 965 -10.53 32.66 -38.10
C GLY A 965 -9.09 33.04 -38.47
N GLN A 966 -8.91 33.50 -39.72
CA GLN A 966 -7.58 33.82 -40.27
C GLN A 966 -6.92 34.98 -39.52
N ASP A 967 -5.59 34.90 -39.33
CA ASP A 967 -4.76 35.98 -38.80
C ASP A 967 -4.59 37.09 -39.85
N ARG A 968 -5.54 38.03 -39.89
CA ARG A 968 -5.56 39.15 -40.85
C ARG A 968 -6.08 40.42 -40.18
N VAL A 969 -5.66 41.56 -40.72
CA VAL A 969 -6.16 42.87 -40.28
C VAL A 969 -7.60 43.06 -40.77
N ILE A 970 -8.51 43.44 -39.87
CA ILE A 970 -9.89 43.81 -40.23
C ILE A 970 -9.94 45.28 -40.66
N ASP A 971 -10.24 45.54 -41.94
CA ASP A 971 -10.52 46.86 -42.48
C ASP A 971 -12.04 47.12 -42.54
N PRO A 972 -12.57 48.36 -42.34
CA PRO A 972 -13.95 48.72 -42.63
C PRO A 972 -14.54 48.21 -43.97
N ASP A 973 -13.72 48.03 -45.01
CA ASP A 973 -14.16 47.50 -46.31
C ASP A 973 -14.22 45.96 -46.38
N THR A 974 -13.88 45.26 -45.28
CA THR A 974 -13.95 43.79 -45.20
C THR A 974 -15.40 43.35 -45.39
N THR A 975 -15.66 42.48 -46.38
CA THR A 975 -16.99 41.89 -46.59
C THR A 975 -17.14 40.62 -45.74
N PRO A 976 -17.91 40.65 -44.62
CA PRO A 976 -18.02 39.49 -43.73
C PRO A 976 -18.87 38.39 -44.34
N GLY A 977 -18.59 37.13 -43.99
CA GLY A 977 -19.39 35.99 -44.41
C GLY A 977 -19.07 35.41 -45.79
N THR A 978 -17.98 35.83 -46.44
CA THR A 978 -17.45 35.11 -47.60
C THR A 978 -16.90 33.75 -47.15
N THR A 979 -17.27 32.68 -47.87
CA THR A 979 -16.71 31.34 -47.64
C THR A 979 -15.21 31.39 -47.92
N VAL A 980 -14.39 30.84 -47.02
CA VAL A 980 -12.96 30.72 -47.31
C VAL A 980 -12.77 29.77 -48.49
N GLY A 981 -11.90 30.15 -49.43
CA GLY A 981 -11.38 29.26 -50.46
C GLY A 981 -10.51 28.15 -49.87
N ASN A 982 -9.66 27.53 -50.68
CA ASN A 982 -8.78 26.45 -50.24
C ASN A 982 -7.88 26.92 -49.07
N ILE A 983 -7.91 26.21 -47.93
CA ILE A 983 -7.11 26.51 -46.72
C ILE A 983 -6.22 25.30 -46.39
N THR A 984 -5.00 25.55 -45.95
CA THR A 984 -4.10 24.53 -45.36
C THR A 984 -4.29 24.44 -43.84
N ALA A 985 -3.81 23.35 -43.22
CA ALA A 985 -3.70 23.28 -41.77
C ALA A 985 -2.78 24.40 -41.25
N GLU A 986 -3.06 24.99 -40.09
CA GLU A 986 -2.21 26.07 -39.52
C GLU A 986 -2.01 25.91 -37.99
N LEU A 987 -2.09 24.69 -37.48
CA LEU A 987 -2.00 24.41 -36.03
C LEU A 987 -0.54 24.24 -35.55
N PRO A 988 -0.23 24.58 -34.28
CA PRO A 988 1.13 24.58 -33.69
C PRO A 988 2.00 23.35 -33.97
N THR A 989 1.42 22.16 -33.86
CA THR A 989 2.12 20.87 -33.85
C THR A 989 2.22 20.22 -35.23
N TYR A 990 1.77 20.88 -36.30
CA TYR A 990 1.67 20.26 -37.62
C TYR A 990 2.13 21.22 -38.73
N ARG A 991 2.78 20.66 -39.76
CA ARG A 991 3.14 21.43 -40.95
C ARG A 991 1.88 21.82 -41.73
N PRO A 992 1.87 22.99 -42.39
CA PRO A 992 0.67 23.42 -43.11
C PRO A 992 0.21 22.48 -44.23
N ASN A 993 1.12 21.71 -44.82
CA ASN A 993 0.82 20.76 -45.89
C ASN A 993 0.30 19.39 -45.42
N THR A 994 0.05 19.20 -44.12
CA THR A 994 -0.45 17.93 -43.56
C THR A 994 -1.94 17.67 -43.85
N ALA A 995 -2.75 18.72 -43.92
CA ALA A 995 -4.13 18.63 -44.34
C ALA A 995 -4.57 19.89 -45.12
N ALA A 996 -5.51 19.72 -46.04
CA ALA A 996 -6.13 20.79 -46.82
C ALA A 996 -7.65 20.73 -46.70
N TYR A 997 -8.27 21.90 -46.59
CA TYR A 997 -9.71 22.10 -46.53
C TYR A 997 -10.17 22.79 -47.81
N LEU A 998 -11.18 22.22 -48.47
CA LEU A 998 -11.74 22.68 -49.73
C LEU A 998 -13.24 22.87 -49.55
N SER A 999 -13.77 24.04 -49.89
CA SER A 999 -15.21 24.30 -49.82
C SER A 999 -15.82 24.19 -51.23
N ALA A 1000 -16.86 23.37 -51.40
CA ALA A 1000 -17.65 23.35 -52.64
C ALA A 1000 -19.16 23.24 -52.31
N GLY A 1001 -19.92 24.27 -52.69
CA GLY A 1001 -21.32 24.39 -52.29
C GLY A 1001 -21.46 24.57 -50.77
N GLU A 1002 -22.34 23.79 -50.16
CA GLU A 1002 -22.56 23.75 -48.70
C GLU A 1002 -21.77 22.62 -48.02
N THR A 1003 -20.69 22.13 -48.63
CA THR A 1003 -19.87 21.04 -48.08
C THR A 1003 -18.41 21.48 -47.95
N VAL A 1004 -17.82 21.18 -46.79
CA VAL A 1004 -16.38 21.30 -46.55
C VAL A 1004 -15.76 19.92 -46.68
N TYR A 1005 -14.76 19.81 -47.55
CA TYR A 1005 -13.96 18.62 -47.76
C TYR A 1005 -12.62 18.78 -47.07
N ARG A 1006 -12.26 17.86 -46.18
CA ARG A 1006 -10.92 17.72 -45.62
C ARG A 1006 -10.18 16.64 -46.38
N VAL A 1007 -8.96 16.94 -46.82
CA VAL A 1007 -8.03 16.01 -47.45
C VAL A 1007 -6.74 16.00 -46.62
N ALA A 1008 -6.40 14.87 -46.04
CA ALA A 1008 -5.11 14.64 -45.37
C ALA A 1008 -4.40 13.44 -46.03
N ALA A 1009 -3.17 13.13 -45.62
CA ALA A 1009 -2.34 12.11 -46.28
C ALA A 1009 -3.04 10.74 -46.41
N ALA A 1010 -3.84 10.36 -45.40
CA ALA A 1010 -4.54 9.07 -45.34
C ALA A 1010 -6.05 9.19 -45.04
N SER A 1011 -6.66 10.38 -45.13
CA SER A 1011 -8.10 10.54 -44.86
C SER A 1011 -8.77 11.55 -45.79
N PHE A 1012 -10.06 11.32 -46.06
CA PHE A 1012 -10.93 12.20 -46.84
C PHE A 1012 -12.30 12.28 -46.17
N VAL A 1013 -12.66 13.46 -45.66
CA VAL A 1013 -13.93 13.68 -44.95
C VAL A 1013 -14.73 14.75 -45.67
N ALA A 1014 -16.00 14.47 -45.95
CA ALA A 1014 -16.95 15.45 -46.48
C ALA A 1014 -17.96 15.81 -45.39
N THR A 1015 -17.89 17.03 -44.88
CA THR A 1015 -18.76 17.54 -43.82
C THR A 1015 -19.76 18.52 -44.41
N PRO A 1016 -21.07 18.22 -44.38
CA PRO A 1016 -22.10 19.21 -44.72
C PRO A 1016 -22.04 20.38 -43.74
N LEU A 1017 -22.07 21.61 -44.23
CA LEU A 1017 -22.28 22.81 -43.44
C LEU A 1017 -23.74 22.84 -42.99
N GLY A 1018 -24.08 22.06 -41.95
CA GLY A 1018 -25.42 22.06 -41.36
C GLY A 1018 -25.70 23.38 -40.65
N ALA A 1019 -26.65 24.17 -41.17
CA ALA A 1019 -27.07 25.48 -40.65
C ALA A 1019 -25.95 26.53 -40.55
N PRO A 1020 -26.26 27.84 -40.60
CA PRO A 1020 -25.24 28.87 -40.53
C PRO A 1020 -24.46 28.84 -39.21
N SER A 1021 -23.13 28.90 -39.26
CA SER A 1021 -22.27 28.89 -38.07
C SER A 1021 -22.60 30.03 -37.12
N GLN A 1022 -22.88 29.65 -35.87
CA GLN A 1022 -23.07 30.55 -34.74
C GLN A 1022 -21.82 30.48 -33.86
N ILE A 1023 -21.25 31.64 -33.59
CA ILE A 1023 -20.09 31.78 -32.71
C ILE A 1023 -20.61 32.43 -31.43
N GLY A 1024 -20.53 31.70 -30.31
CA GLY A 1024 -20.88 32.21 -28.98
C GLY A 1024 -19.62 32.39 -28.13
N ILE A 1025 -19.39 33.60 -27.63
CA ILE A 1025 -18.26 33.93 -26.76
C ILE A 1025 -18.81 34.65 -25.54
N ARG A 1026 -18.87 33.97 -24.39
CA ARG A 1026 -19.61 34.47 -23.21
C ARG A 1026 -18.84 34.34 -21.91
N GLY A 1027 -18.91 35.32 -21.02
CA GLY A 1027 -18.40 35.15 -19.64
C GLY A 1027 -16.87 35.01 -19.52
N ASN A 1028 -16.11 35.18 -20.60
CA ASN A 1028 -14.66 34.94 -20.56
C ASN A 1028 -13.92 36.13 -19.93
N GLN A 1029 -12.82 35.85 -19.24
CA GLN A 1029 -11.89 36.84 -18.70
C GLN A 1029 -10.58 36.74 -19.47
N VAL A 1030 -10.24 37.79 -20.22
CA VAL A 1030 -8.99 37.89 -20.99
C VAL A 1030 -8.15 39.02 -20.42
N ARG A 1031 -6.94 38.74 -19.93
CA ARG A 1031 -6.09 39.74 -19.31
C ARG A 1031 -4.66 39.70 -19.84
N SER A 1032 -4.10 40.88 -20.07
CA SER A 1032 -2.66 41.06 -20.27
C SER A 1032 -2.16 42.24 -19.44
N SER A 1033 -1.15 42.01 -18.60
CA SER A 1033 -0.41 43.07 -17.93
C SER A 1033 0.68 43.68 -18.84
N ARG A 1034 1.06 42.98 -19.91
CA ARG A 1034 1.96 43.46 -20.96
C ARG A 1034 1.19 44.16 -22.06
N MET A 1035 1.87 45.06 -22.76
CA MET A 1035 1.35 45.56 -24.03
C MET A 1035 1.34 44.42 -25.06
N VAL A 1036 0.29 44.34 -25.87
CA VAL A 1036 0.22 43.37 -26.98
C VAL A 1036 0.27 44.10 -28.31
N THR A 1037 0.91 43.53 -29.33
CA THR A 1037 0.99 44.10 -30.69
C THR A 1037 -0.22 43.73 -31.55
N GLN A 1038 -1.15 42.95 -31.00
CA GLN A 1038 -2.33 42.41 -31.66
C GLN A 1038 -3.58 42.62 -30.78
N PRO A 1039 -4.81 42.57 -31.34
CA PRO A 1039 -6.02 42.60 -30.55
C PRO A 1039 -6.06 41.48 -29.50
N LEU A 1040 -6.51 41.77 -28.28
CA LEU A 1040 -6.70 40.74 -27.25
C LEU A 1040 -7.72 39.69 -27.69
N VAL A 1041 -8.74 40.10 -28.42
CA VAL A 1041 -9.73 39.21 -29.02
C VAL A 1041 -9.96 39.60 -30.47
N GLN A 1042 -9.79 38.65 -31.39
CA GLN A 1042 -10.10 38.84 -32.80
C GLN A 1042 -10.97 37.69 -33.32
N ILE A 1043 -12.10 38.05 -33.95
CA ILE A 1043 -13.12 37.13 -34.43
C ILE A 1043 -13.42 37.44 -35.90
N ILE A 1044 -12.77 36.70 -36.79
CA ILE A 1044 -12.94 36.75 -38.25
C ILE A 1044 -13.55 35.41 -38.69
N GLY A 1045 -14.80 35.19 -38.32
CA GLY A 1045 -15.52 33.98 -38.69
C GLY A 1045 -15.84 33.96 -40.18
N ALA A 1046 -14.93 33.48 -41.01
CA ALA A 1046 -15.22 33.31 -42.42
C ALA A 1046 -16.32 32.23 -42.59
N GLY A 1047 -17.45 32.63 -43.18
CA GLY A 1047 -18.69 31.84 -43.20
C GLY A 1047 -19.61 31.98 -41.97
N ALA A 1048 -19.20 32.68 -40.90
CA ALA A 1048 -20.05 32.92 -39.72
C ALA A 1048 -21.21 33.87 -40.04
N ARG A 1049 -22.44 33.49 -39.67
CA ARG A 1049 -23.63 34.32 -39.89
C ARG A 1049 -23.91 35.27 -38.74
N SER A 1050 -23.62 34.83 -37.52
CA SER A 1050 -23.81 35.63 -36.32
C SER A 1050 -22.75 35.35 -35.27
N ILE A 1051 -22.30 36.42 -34.62
CA ILE A 1051 -21.46 36.38 -33.42
C ILE A 1051 -22.31 36.88 -32.26
N ASP A 1052 -22.25 36.17 -31.13
CA ASP A 1052 -22.70 36.67 -29.83
C ASP A 1052 -21.49 36.81 -28.90
N PHE A 1053 -21.16 38.05 -28.55
CA PHE A 1053 -20.06 38.40 -27.65
C PHE A 1053 -20.64 39.09 -26.42
N SER A 1054 -20.87 38.36 -25.33
CA SER A 1054 -21.58 38.90 -24.17
C SER A 1054 -20.96 38.54 -22.81
N ASN A 1055 -21.09 39.42 -21.83
CA ASN A 1055 -20.58 39.21 -20.46
C ASN A 1055 -19.05 38.95 -20.37
N ASN A 1056 -18.26 39.33 -21.36
CA ASN A 1056 -16.82 39.13 -21.33
C ASN A 1056 -16.11 40.31 -20.65
N GLN A 1057 -14.97 40.02 -20.01
CA GLN A 1057 -14.08 40.99 -19.40
C GLN A 1057 -12.74 40.94 -20.12
N CYS A 1058 -12.32 42.05 -20.73
CA CYS A 1058 -11.01 42.20 -21.37
C CYS A 1058 -10.23 43.32 -20.68
N ASP A 1059 -9.05 43.02 -20.15
CA ASP A 1059 -8.22 43.99 -19.43
C ASP A 1059 -6.79 44.03 -20.00
N LEU A 1060 -6.41 45.18 -20.57
CA LEU A 1060 -5.10 45.45 -21.15
C LEU A 1060 -4.39 46.61 -20.42
N GLN A 1061 -3.45 46.29 -19.53
CA GLN A 1061 -2.89 47.30 -18.62
C GLN A 1061 -1.59 47.98 -19.10
N GLY A 1062 -0.89 47.42 -20.10
CA GLY A 1062 0.39 47.96 -20.59
C GLY A 1062 0.25 49.33 -21.30
N VAL A 1063 1.25 50.21 -21.14
CA VAL A 1063 1.24 51.61 -21.66
C VAL A 1063 2.55 51.93 -22.40
N ARG A 1064 2.46 52.59 -23.57
CA ARG A 1064 3.59 53.24 -24.23
C ARG A 1064 3.13 54.49 -25.00
N ASP A 1065 3.80 55.61 -24.79
CA ASP A 1065 3.39 56.94 -25.32
C ASP A 1065 3.66 57.13 -26.84
N ASP A 1066 4.31 56.19 -27.53
CA ASP A 1066 4.85 56.33 -28.89
C ASP A 1066 4.23 55.39 -29.96
N ILE A 1067 3.27 54.52 -29.61
CA ILE A 1067 2.61 53.60 -30.57
C ILE A 1067 1.12 53.94 -30.69
N PHE A 1068 0.68 54.29 -31.91
CA PHE A 1068 -0.70 54.61 -32.25
C PHE A 1068 -1.51 53.38 -32.72
N VAL A 1069 -2.59 53.12 -32.00
CA VAL A 1069 -3.85 52.41 -32.35
C VAL A 1069 -3.78 50.92 -32.73
N PHE A 1070 -4.21 50.06 -31.79
CA PHE A 1070 -4.78 48.73 -32.09
C PHE A 1070 -6.13 48.59 -31.38
N ASP A 1071 -7.10 47.97 -32.04
CA ASP A 1071 -8.39 47.70 -31.40
C ASP A 1071 -8.22 46.56 -30.37
N VAL A 1072 -8.77 46.70 -29.16
CA VAL A 1072 -8.67 45.64 -28.14
C VAL A 1072 -9.49 44.40 -28.55
N VAL A 1073 -10.71 44.64 -29.05
CA VAL A 1073 -11.59 43.60 -29.57
C VAL A 1073 -11.96 43.91 -31.02
N GLN A 1074 -11.80 42.91 -31.89
CA GLN A 1074 -12.18 42.97 -33.30
C GLN A 1074 -13.16 41.86 -33.64
N ALA A 1075 -14.28 42.19 -34.28
CA ALA A 1075 -15.25 41.19 -34.74
C ALA A 1075 -15.84 41.53 -36.11
N ALA A 1076 -15.87 40.54 -37.01
CA ALA A 1076 -16.47 40.66 -38.34
C ALA A 1076 -17.47 39.54 -38.62
N ALA A 1077 -18.75 39.88 -38.75
CA ALA A 1077 -19.83 38.99 -39.18
C ALA A 1077 -21.07 39.79 -39.63
N PRO A 1078 -21.94 39.24 -40.49
CA PRO A 1078 -23.15 39.93 -40.93
C PRO A 1078 -24.11 40.33 -39.80
N ARG A 1079 -24.10 39.59 -38.68
CA ARG A 1079 -24.86 39.92 -37.47
C ARG A 1079 -23.98 39.82 -36.24
N ILE A 1080 -23.95 40.85 -35.41
CA ILE A 1080 -23.17 40.86 -34.17
C ILE A 1080 -24.06 41.31 -32.99
N SER A 1081 -24.21 40.44 -32.00
CA SER A 1081 -24.76 40.77 -30.68
C SER A 1081 -23.59 41.06 -29.74
N LEU A 1082 -23.57 42.23 -29.11
CA LEU A 1082 -22.48 42.63 -28.24
C LEU A 1082 -23.03 43.32 -26.98
N SER A 1083 -23.06 42.61 -25.85
CA SER A 1083 -23.76 43.09 -24.65
C SER A 1083 -23.10 42.74 -23.32
N ALA A 1084 -23.23 43.63 -22.33
CA ALA A 1084 -22.74 43.41 -20.97
C ALA A 1084 -21.23 43.13 -20.85
N ASN A 1085 -20.41 43.58 -21.82
CA ASN A 1085 -18.96 43.40 -21.76
C ASN A 1085 -18.28 44.54 -21.00
N THR A 1086 -17.15 44.24 -20.37
CA THR A 1086 -16.25 45.24 -19.76
C THR A 1086 -14.90 45.17 -20.45
N ILE A 1087 -14.46 46.26 -21.06
CA ILE A 1087 -13.20 46.35 -21.80
C ILE A 1087 -12.40 47.53 -21.27
N THR A 1088 -11.33 47.23 -20.54
CA THR A 1088 -10.45 48.23 -19.93
C THR A 1088 -9.09 48.22 -20.63
N HIS A 1089 -8.61 49.38 -21.04
CA HIS A 1089 -7.24 49.54 -21.53
C HIS A 1089 -6.69 50.95 -21.28
N ASN A 1090 -5.37 51.05 -21.21
CA ASN A 1090 -4.65 52.32 -20.97
C ASN A 1090 -4.02 52.89 -22.26
N THR A 1091 -4.55 52.53 -23.44
CA THR A 1091 -4.02 52.91 -24.76
C THR A 1091 -4.91 53.93 -25.47
N PHE A 1092 -4.34 54.78 -26.32
CA PHE A 1092 -5.06 55.78 -27.14
C PHE A 1092 -5.81 55.19 -28.36
N GLY A 1093 -6.29 53.93 -28.27
CA GLY A 1093 -6.89 53.17 -29.37
C GLY A 1093 -8.40 52.93 -29.22
N THR A 1094 -9.03 52.34 -30.24
CA THR A 1094 -10.45 51.95 -30.21
C THR A 1094 -10.66 50.73 -29.29
N SER A 1095 -11.65 50.74 -28.41
CA SER A 1095 -11.92 49.56 -27.56
C SER A 1095 -12.48 48.39 -28.35
N ILE A 1096 -13.46 48.64 -29.24
CA ILE A 1096 -14.10 47.62 -30.06
C ILE A 1096 -14.25 48.09 -31.50
N ARG A 1097 -13.80 47.27 -32.46
CA ARG A 1097 -14.10 47.42 -33.90
C ARG A 1097 -15.01 46.31 -34.40
N LEU A 1098 -16.13 46.72 -35.00
CA LEU A 1098 -17.14 45.84 -35.59
C LEU A 1098 -17.26 46.06 -37.09
N VAL A 1099 -17.24 44.97 -37.86
CA VAL A 1099 -17.50 45.01 -39.30
C VAL A 1099 -18.64 44.05 -39.66
N THR A 1100 -19.73 44.60 -40.19
CA THR A 1100 -20.95 43.86 -40.54
C THR A 1100 -21.25 43.86 -42.05
N GLY A 1101 -20.53 44.68 -42.82
CA GLY A 1101 -20.78 44.91 -44.23
C GLY A 1101 -22.02 45.76 -44.50
N ALA A 1102 -22.29 46.08 -45.77
CA ALA A 1102 -23.31 47.05 -46.18
C ALA A 1102 -24.76 46.68 -45.78
N ASN A 1103 -25.07 45.38 -45.63
CA ASN A 1103 -26.40 44.86 -45.30
C ASN A 1103 -26.46 44.18 -43.92
N GLY A 1104 -25.42 44.32 -43.11
CA GLY A 1104 -25.34 43.68 -41.79
C GLY A 1104 -25.98 44.49 -40.67
N ALA A 1105 -26.01 43.92 -39.46
CA ALA A 1105 -26.55 44.57 -38.27
C ALA A 1105 -25.71 44.24 -37.02
N ALA A 1106 -25.47 45.25 -36.17
CA ALA A 1106 -24.84 45.07 -34.88
C ALA A 1106 -25.73 45.65 -33.75
N THR A 1107 -25.72 45.02 -32.57
CA THR A 1107 -26.38 45.53 -31.35
C THR A 1107 -25.36 45.64 -30.21
N PRO A 1108 -24.60 46.75 -30.13
CA PRO A 1108 -23.60 46.99 -29.09
C PRO A 1108 -24.21 47.76 -27.90
N ILE A 1109 -24.99 47.08 -27.05
CA ILE A 1109 -25.74 47.71 -25.93
C ILE A 1109 -25.22 47.23 -24.58
N GLY A 1110 -25.00 48.17 -23.65
CA GLY A 1110 -24.68 47.87 -22.26
C GLY A 1110 -23.25 47.43 -22.05
N ASN A 1111 -22.31 47.99 -22.83
CA ASN A 1111 -20.88 47.71 -22.69
C ASN A 1111 -20.20 48.85 -21.95
N ILE A 1112 -19.18 48.53 -21.15
CA ILE A 1112 -18.33 49.51 -20.46
C ILE A 1112 -16.97 49.45 -21.14
N THR A 1113 -16.53 50.55 -21.74
CA THR A 1113 -15.30 50.61 -22.55
C THR A 1113 -14.44 51.81 -22.16
N SER A 1114 -13.11 51.66 -22.17
CA SER A 1114 -12.19 52.79 -21.95
C SER A 1114 -12.26 53.84 -23.06
N GLU A 1115 -12.52 53.43 -24.31
CA GLU A 1115 -12.56 54.28 -25.49
C GLU A 1115 -13.75 53.93 -26.41
N GLU A 1116 -13.78 54.49 -27.61
CA GLU A 1116 -14.90 54.39 -28.55
C GLU A 1116 -15.15 52.97 -29.13
N ILE A 1117 -16.40 52.74 -29.54
CA ILE A 1117 -16.83 51.59 -30.34
C ILE A 1117 -17.03 52.06 -31.79
N VAL A 1118 -16.36 51.40 -32.73
CA VAL A 1118 -16.41 51.70 -34.16
C VAL A 1118 -17.17 50.61 -34.91
N LEU A 1119 -18.18 51.00 -35.70
CA LEU A 1119 -18.97 50.10 -36.56
C LEU A 1119 -18.80 50.50 -38.03
N ASN A 1120 -18.34 49.57 -38.87
CA ASN A 1120 -18.09 49.79 -40.30
C ASN A 1120 -17.29 51.08 -40.60
N GLY A 1121 -16.28 51.36 -39.76
CA GLY A 1121 -15.41 52.54 -39.90
C GLY A 1121 -15.96 53.84 -39.31
N ALA A 1122 -17.17 53.85 -38.74
CA ALA A 1122 -17.76 55.02 -38.09
C ALA A 1122 -17.90 54.83 -36.57
N THR A 1123 -17.49 55.83 -35.79
CA THR A 1123 -17.74 55.89 -34.34
C THR A 1123 -19.24 55.97 -34.06
N LEU A 1124 -19.73 55.22 -33.07
CA LEU A 1124 -21.13 55.26 -32.66
C LEU A 1124 -21.48 56.57 -31.94
N GLY A 1125 -22.41 57.35 -32.50
CA GLY A 1125 -22.92 58.59 -31.90
C GLY A 1125 -24.02 58.39 -30.84
N GLN A 1126 -24.65 59.48 -30.41
CA GLN A 1126 -25.80 59.45 -29.46
C GLN A 1126 -27.01 58.69 -30.04
N PRO A 1127 -27.78 57.91 -29.23
CA PRO A 1127 -27.64 57.70 -27.78
C PRO A 1127 -26.64 56.59 -27.39
N PHE A 1128 -26.04 55.89 -28.35
CA PHE A 1128 -25.13 54.76 -28.07
C PHE A 1128 -23.88 55.19 -27.31
N ALA A 1129 -23.33 56.37 -27.62
CA ALA A 1129 -22.23 56.97 -26.86
C ALA A 1129 -22.58 57.24 -25.38
N ALA A 1130 -23.85 57.42 -25.02
CA ALA A 1130 -24.28 57.59 -23.62
C ALA A 1130 -24.60 56.27 -22.92
N LEU A 1131 -25.00 55.24 -23.68
CA LEU A 1131 -25.32 53.90 -23.16
C LEU A 1131 -24.07 53.01 -23.00
N ASN A 1132 -22.98 53.35 -23.70
CA ASN A 1132 -21.68 52.74 -23.56
C ASN A 1132 -20.78 53.74 -22.82
N LEU A 1133 -20.71 53.63 -21.48
CA LEU A 1133 -20.03 54.60 -20.62
C LEU A 1133 -18.51 54.58 -20.90
N GLN A 1134 -17.95 55.74 -21.24
CA GLN A 1134 -16.51 56.03 -21.17
C GLN A 1134 -16.12 56.15 -19.69
N ALA A 1135 -15.13 55.38 -19.24
CA ALA A 1135 -14.61 55.46 -17.88
C ALA A 1135 -13.66 56.66 -17.70
#